data_AF-A0A958ZJP9-F1
#
_entry.id   AF-A0A958ZJP9-F1
#
_cell.length_a   1.000
_cell.length_b   1.000
_cell.length_c   1.000
_cell.angle_alpha   90.00
_cell.angle_beta   90.00
_cell.angle_gamma   90.00
#
_symmetry.space_group_name_H-M   'P 1'
#
loop_
_entity.id
_entity.type
_entity.pdbx_description
1 polymer ?
#
loop_
_entity_poly.entity_id
_entity_poly.type
_entity_poly.pdbx_seq_one_letter_code
_entity_poly.pdbx_strand_id
1 'polypeptide(L)'
;MAIKKSELYSSLWASCDELRGSMDASQYKDYVLVMLFMKYVSDRVKREKADGKTPLIEIPEGASFYDMLKYRGKDDIGNKINTVIGEFAKANYLTGVITEADFNDDAKLGTGKDKRDLLTNLLNIFNREELDFSKNRAEGDDLLGDAYEYLMRHFATESGKSKGQFYTPAEVSRIMAQVIGIDKSTSQSQTIYDPTCGSGSLLLKAADLAPHGISIYGIEFDNATRALAVMNMWLHNFADAEIKQANAMSSEESQQFTDEKTGELKAFDYAVANPPFSYKKWMNGLDPKNDIYKRFEGYDNYPPKKNGDFAFLLHLIKSLKSKGKACIVLPLGVLFRGNAESDIRKKIIQKGYIKGIIGLPPNLFYGTGIAASLIIIDKEDAAERKSIFMVDASKGFIKDGNKNRLREQDIHQIVDTFNKKLTTNPKYAREIPISEIADPKNDYNLNIPRYIDSQEPEDIQDIEAHLRGGIPARDIDALNKYWQVYPSMKADLFTAIEGRPEYFNLNIAHDEIKNSIYHHAEFTAFSAEMEKVFTEWKTEMTTHCKALEKGLHPKEQIRFIAEKLLKQYANRKLTDKYAMYQHMMDYWAETMQDDFYELAADGWIAGNEVKRIEKKTKKGDEEVIKQVAGIDGLEGRLIPPRLLIQEFFPTEKKQIEDLEEEIETIVSEKTELQEEHGGEEAALQGVSTKKDAEAALSDFIIQAMEEYYPADYSKYESFEKQAAKNQATLKENASHAAIELLKNAKGSLTQKALKDGLEAATEPADKKVIENYLDALKNAAKSAKEIKTLVETVADKLETNIKATPDAEYLKEIGIIRKYLELLVKESEKKAELKKALDELEIKVIAKYPKLTIDDIKTTVVDKKWMGEMESRIKTEMDNISHRLTQRIKELAERYESTLPELTNSLTDLSAKVETHLKKMKYTW
;
A
#
# COMPACT_ATOMS: atom_id res chain seq x y z
N MET A 1 14.19 -4.55 21.54
CA MET A 1 14.28 -4.36 20.07
C MET A 1 13.46 -3.13 19.73
N ALA A 2 13.83 -2.33 18.72
CA ALA A 2 12.94 -1.28 18.25
C ALA A 2 11.70 -1.95 17.63
N ILE A 3 10.50 -1.47 17.97
CA ILE A 3 9.27 -2.03 17.41
C ILE A 3 9.06 -1.43 16.02
N LYS A 4 9.00 -2.26 14.98
CA LYS A 4 8.64 -1.79 13.64
C LYS A 4 7.19 -1.32 13.63
N LYS A 5 6.92 -0.21 12.94
CA LYS A 5 5.58 0.37 12.86
C LYS A 5 4.57 -0.62 12.25
N SER A 6 5.01 -1.40 11.27
CA SER A 6 4.22 -2.47 10.64
C SER A 6 3.86 -3.61 11.60
N GLU A 7 4.79 -4.06 12.44
CA GLU A 7 4.57 -5.10 13.45
C GLU A 7 3.60 -4.63 14.55
N LEU A 8 3.74 -3.38 14.99
CA LEU A 8 2.84 -2.72 15.93
C LEU A 8 1.40 -2.69 15.38
N TYR A 9 1.22 -2.26 14.14
CA TYR A 9 -0.09 -2.16 13.51
C TYR A 9 -0.76 -3.51 13.32
N SER A 10 0.01 -4.53 12.92
CA SER A 10 -0.50 -5.90 12.81
C SER A 10 -0.95 -6.47 14.16
N SER A 11 -0.17 -6.24 15.22
CA SER A 11 -0.52 -6.70 16.57
C SER A 11 -1.75 -6.00 17.14
N LEU A 12 -1.89 -4.70 16.91
CA LEU A 12 -3.11 -3.96 17.28
C LEU A 12 -4.31 -4.47 16.48
N TRP A 13 -4.15 -4.76 15.19
CA TRP A 13 -5.23 -5.27 14.37
C TRP A 13 -5.74 -6.65 14.82
N ALA A 14 -4.84 -7.51 15.31
CA ALA A 14 -5.22 -8.80 15.88
C ALA A 14 -6.20 -8.64 17.07
N SER A 15 -6.12 -7.54 17.83
CA SER A 15 -7.08 -7.25 18.91
C SER A 15 -8.47 -6.88 18.37
N CYS A 16 -8.55 -6.21 17.22
CA CYS A 16 -9.80 -5.94 16.52
C CYS A 16 -10.42 -7.23 15.99
N ASP A 17 -9.61 -8.14 15.44
CA ASP A 17 -10.07 -9.42 14.91
C ASP A 17 -10.68 -10.31 15.99
N GLU A 18 -10.14 -10.30 17.22
CA GLU A 18 -10.69 -11.05 18.37
C GLU A 18 -12.10 -10.58 18.77
N LEU A 19 -12.41 -9.30 18.57
CA LEU A 19 -13.72 -8.72 18.88
C LEU A 19 -14.65 -8.65 17.66
N ARG A 20 -14.15 -9.02 16.47
CA ARG A 20 -14.92 -8.97 15.22
C ARG A 20 -15.88 -10.17 15.16
N GLY A 21 -17.15 -9.89 14.92
CA GLY A 21 -18.20 -10.91 14.76
C GLY A 21 -19.32 -10.81 15.79
N SER A 22 -18.99 -10.51 17.05
CA SER A 22 -19.99 -10.23 18.10
C SER A 22 -20.43 -8.76 18.13
N MET A 23 -19.65 -7.86 17.52
CA MET A 23 -19.85 -6.41 17.55
C MET A 23 -19.45 -5.74 16.23
N ASP A 24 -20.02 -4.55 15.95
CA ASP A 24 -19.57 -3.71 14.83
C ASP A 24 -18.38 -2.81 15.21
N ALA A 25 -17.68 -2.25 14.21
CA ALA A 25 -16.50 -1.40 14.39
C ALA A 25 -16.76 -0.13 15.22
N SER A 26 -17.99 0.36 15.23
CA SER A 26 -18.36 1.52 16.05
C SER A 26 -18.51 1.18 17.52
N GLN A 27 -18.57 -0.10 17.89
CA GLN A 27 -18.70 -0.57 19.26
C GLN A 27 -17.40 -1.17 19.78
N TYR A 28 -16.75 -2.07 19.03
CA TYR A 28 -15.54 -2.75 19.55
C TYR A 28 -14.33 -1.81 19.63
N LYS A 29 -14.35 -0.68 18.91
CA LYS A 29 -13.33 0.38 19.03
C LYS A 29 -13.13 0.84 20.48
N ASP A 30 -14.21 0.95 21.26
CA ASP A 30 -14.14 1.52 22.61
C ASP A 30 -13.35 0.58 23.53
N TYR A 31 -13.51 -0.73 23.36
CA TYR A 31 -12.80 -1.77 24.10
C TYR A 31 -11.32 -1.82 23.75
N VAL A 32 -10.99 -1.80 22.46
CA VAL A 32 -9.59 -1.83 21.96
C VAL A 32 -8.83 -0.58 22.42
N LEU A 33 -9.42 0.60 22.26
CA LEU A 33 -8.76 1.87 22.58
C LEU A 33 -8.57 2.05 24.09
N VAL A 34 -9.53 1.63 24.93
CA VAL A 34 -9.37 1.63 26.39
C VAL A 34 -8.28 0.65 26.84
N MET A 35 -8.20 -0.55 26.25
CA MET A 35 -7.14 -1.51 26.57
C MET A 35 -5.75 -0.99 26.18
N LEU A 36 -5.63 -0.40 24.99
CA LEU A 36 -4.39 0.23 24.54
C LEU A 36 -3.97 1.38 25.46
N PHE A 37 -4.92 2.23 25.84
CA PHE A 37 -4.69 3.33 26.77
C PHE A 37 -4.22 2.82 28.15
N MET A 38 -4.90 1.82 28.72
CA MET A 38 -4.52 1.22 30.01
C MET A 38 -3.13 0.58 29.97
N LYS A 39 -2.79 -0.11 28.86
CA LYS A 39 -1.45 -0.68 28.66
C LYS A 39 -0.39 0.42 28.66
N TYR A 40 -0.61 1.48 27.88
CA TYR A 40 0.33 2.58 27.75
C TYR A 40 0.59 3.32 29.06
N VAL A 41 -0.47 3.78 29.74
CA VAL A 41 -0.29 4.54 30.98
C VAL A 41 0.40 3.69 32.05
N SER A 42 0.12 2.39 32.08
CA SER A 42 0.78 1.44 32.99
C SER A 42 2.27 1.29 32.67
N ASP A 43 2.63 1.14 31.40
CA ASP A 43 4.03 1.05 30.97
C ASP A 43 4.79 2.35 31.19
N ARG A 44 4.17 3.50 30.86
CA ARG A 44 4.74 4.83 31.03
C ARG A 44 5.05 5.10 32.50
N VAL A 45 4.09 4.87 33.39
CA VAL A 45 4.30 5.07 34.84
C VAL A 45 5.37 4.14 35.37
N LYS A 46 5.41 2.89 34.91
CA LYS A 46 6.47 1.93 35.27
C LYS A 46 7.85 2.41 34.82
N ARG A 47 7.96 2.93 33.59
CA ARG A 47 9.17 3.53 33.02
C ARG A 47 9.59 4.78 33.80
N GLU A 48 8.69 5.73 34.00
CA GLU A 48 8.96 6.97 34.74
C GLU A 48 9.45 6.68 36.16
N LYS A 49 8.83 5.72 36.87
CA LYS A 49 9.30 5.27 38.19
C LYS A 49 10.69 4.62 38.13
N ALA A 50 10.95 3.79 37.12
CA ALA A 50 12.27 3.17 36.92
C ALA A 50 13.37 4.20 36.60
N ASP A 51 13.01 5.26 35.88
CA ASP A 51 13.88 6.41 35.58
C ASP A 51 14.04 7.39 36.75
N GLY A 52 13.40 7.12 37.91
CA GLY A 52 13.42 8.01 39.08
C GLY A 52 12.60 9.29 38.92
N LYS A 53 11.70 9.36 37.94
CA LYS A 53 10.78 10.48 37.73
C LYS A 53 9.51 10.30 38.55
N THR A 54 8.87 11.41 38.91
CA THR A 54 7.53 11.43 39.50
C THR A 54 6.49 11.41 38.38
N PRO A 55 5.69 10.34 38.25
CA PRO A 55 4.65 10.29 37.23
C PRO A 55 3.55 11.32 37.51
N LEU A 56 3.07 11.99 36.46
CA LEU A 56 1.87 12.83 36.54
C LEU A 56 0.59 11.99 36.64
N ILE A 57 0.65 10.75 36.17
CA ILE A 57 -0.46 9.80 36.17
C ILE A 57 -0.44 8.99 37.46
N GLU A 58 -1.55 9.02 38.20
CA GLU A 58 -1.70 8.24 39.41
C GLU A 58 -2.21 6.83 39.07
N ILE A 59 -1.46 5.79 39.44
CA ILE A 59 -1.93 4.41 39.35
C ILE A 59 -2.04 3.85 40.76
N PRO A 60 -3.26 3.79 41.34
CA PRO A 60 -3.49 3.13 42.62
C PRO A 60 -3.03 1.67 42.62
N GLU A 61 -2.75 1.13 43.80
CA GLU A 61 -2.42 -0.29 43.94
C GLU A 61 -3.56 -1.17 43.39
N GLY A 62 -3.25 -2.10 42.49
CA GLY A 62 -4.24 -2.96 41.84
C GLY A 62 -4.94 -2.33 40.63
N ALA A 63 -4.60 -1.10 40.24
CA ALA A 63 -5.28 -0.36 39.17
C ALA A 63 -4.50 -0.32 37.83
N SER A 64 -3.51 -1.21 37.62
CA SER A 64 -2.70 -1.23 36.39
C SER A 64 -3.17 -2.29 35.39
N PHE A 65 -2.74 -2.17 34.12
CA PHE A 65 -2.91 -3.22 33.12
C PHE A 65 -2.34 -4.58 33.59
N TYR A 66 -1.21 -4.56 34.29
CA TYR A 66 -0.59 -5.77 34.84
C TYR A 66 -1.44 -6.45 35.91
N ASP A 67 -2.31 -5.71 36.59
CA ASP A 67 -3.29 -6.28 37.51
C ASP A 67 -4.43 -6.98 36.76
N MET A 68 -4.84 -6.46 35.59
CA MET A 68 -5.80 -7.14 34.72
C MET A 68 -5.31 -8.53 34.29
N LEU A 69 -4.01 -8.66 33.98
CA LEU A 69 -3.40 -9.93 33.57
C LEU A 69 -3.53 -11.05 34.62
N LYS A 70 -3.68 -10.70 35.90
CA LYS A 70 -3.84 -11.67 37.01
C LYS A 70 -5.20 -12.39 36.96
N TYR A 71 -6.18 -11.82 36.25
CA TYR A 71 -7.53 -12.36 36.15
C TYR A 71 -7.76 -13.22 34.90
N ARG A 72 -6.72 -13.49 34.09
CA ARG A 72 -6.81 -14.40 32.93
C ARG A 72 -7.36 -15.77 33.34
N GLY A 73 -8.33 -16.26 32.58
CA GLY A 73 -9.02 -17.52 32.81
C GLY A 73 -9.98 -17.54 34.02
N LYS A 74 -10.23 -16.42 34.71
CA LYS A 74 -11.18 -16.35 35.83
C LYS A 74 -12.61 -16.11 35.35
N ASP A 75 -13.59 -16.62 36.10
CA ASP A 75 -15.01 -16.49 35.77
C ASP A 75 -15.54 -15.06 35.83
N ASP A 76 -14.99 -14.24 36.70
CA ASP A 76 -15.37 -12.86 36.94
C ASP A 76 -14.45 -11.85 36.23
N ILE A 77 -13.65 -12.30 35.24
CA ILE A 77 -12.63 -11.48 34.55
C ILE A 77 -13.18 -10.13 34.04
N GLY A 78 -14.37 -10.11 33.44
CA GLY A 78 -14.99 -8.89 32.94
C GLY A 78 -15.26 -7.85 34.03
N ASN A 79 -15.85 -8.29 35.15
CA ASN A 79 -16.09 -7.43 36.31
C ASN A 79 -14.77 -6.93 36.92
N LYS A 80 -13.74 -7.78 36.98
CA LYS A 80 -12.44 -7.40 37.52
C LYS A 80 -11.74 -6.35 36.65
N ILE A 81 -11.78 -6.51 35.32
CA ILE A 81 -11.27 -5.50 34.39
C ILE A 81 -11.99 -4.17 34.62
N ASN A 82 -13.33 -4.16 34.70
CA ASN A 82 -14.10 -2.95 35.00
C ASN A 82 -13.71 -2.31 36.33
N THR A 83 -13.49 -3.09 37.39
CA THR A 83 -13.01 -2.58 38.68
C THR A 83 -11.65 -1.90 38.55
N VAL A 84 -10.68 -2.55 37.89
CA VAL A 84 -9.33 -2.00 37.69
C VAL A 84 -9.40 -0.67 36.94
N ILE A 85 -10.13 -0.62 35.81
CA ILE A 85 -10.35 0.60 35.02
C ILE A 85 -11.04 1.67 35.86
N GLY A 86 -12.05 1.29 36.65
CA GLY A 86 -12.83 2.21 37.48
C GLY A 86 -11.98 2.88 38.57
N GLU A 87 -11.11 2.14 39.24
CA GLU A 87 -10.21 2.71 40.26
C GLU A 87 -9.16 3.64 39.63
N PHE A 88 -8.56 3.23 38.50
CA PHE A 88 -7.67 4.11 37.75
C PHE A 88 -8.39 5.39 37.27
N ALA A 89 -9.61 5.26 36.77
CA ALA A 89 -10.41 6.37 36.27
C ALA A 89 -10.74 7.40 37.37
N LYS A 90 -11.06 6.95 38.58
CA LYS A 90 -11.37 7.83 39.72
C LYS A 90 -10.15 8.66 40.14
N ALA A 91 -8.97 8.03 40.21
CA ALA A 91 -7.75 8.70 40.62
C ALA A 91 -7.30 9.81 39.64
N ASN A 92 -7.67 9.69 38.36
CA ASN A 92 -7.22 10.58 37.30
C ASN A 92 -8.35 11.43 36.68
N TYR A 93 -9.53 11.50 37.29
CA TYR A 93 -10.69 12.23 36.77
C TYR A 93 -11.16 11.77 35.36
N LEU A 94 -11.00 10.48 35.06
CA LEU A 94 -11.38 9.84 33.80
C LEU A 94 -12.66 8.99 33.91
N THR A 95 -13.43 9.14 35.00
CA THR A 95 -14.75 8.49 35.12
C THR A 95 -15.69 9.05 34.04
N GLY A 96 -16.36 8.17 33.31
CA GLY A 96 -17.15 8.53 32.13
C GLY A 96 -16.31 8.84 30.88
N VAL A 97 -14.98 8.67 30.95
CA VAL A 97 -14.09 8.71 29.79
C VAL A 97 -13.72 7.27 29.39
N ILE A 98 -13.04 6.56 30.28
CA ILE A 98 -12.56 5.19 30.00
C ILE A 98 -13.46 4.09 30.58
N THR A 99 -14.51 4.47 31.31
CA THR A 99 -15.42 3.54 32.01
C THR A 99 -16.72 3.26 31.24
N GLU A 100 -16.86 3.76 30.01
CA GLU A 100 -18.05 3.51 29.18
C GLU A 100 -18.06 2.11 28.57
N ALA A 101 -16.88 1.55 28.28
CA ALA A 101 -16.74 0.18 27.78
C ALA A 101 -16.94 -0.82 28.92
N ASP A 102 -18.06 -1.56 28.88
CA ASP A 102 -18.37 -2.58 29.88
C ASP A 102 -17.80 -3.94 29.46
N PHE A 103 -16.71 -4.36 30.10
CA PHE A 103 -16.04 -5.65 29.88
C PHE A 103 -16.81 -6.84 30.47
N ASN A 104 -17.97 -6.62 31.10
CA ASN A 104 -18.88 -7.67 31.55
C ASN A 104 -20.20 -7.73 30.75
N ASP A 105 -20.32 -7.02 29.63
CA ASP A 105 -21.52 -7.04 28.77
C ASP A 105 -21.67 -8.40 28.04
N ASP A 106 -22.59 -9.24 28.53
CA ASP A 106 -22.89 -10.57 27.96
C ASP A 106 -23.38 -10.50 26.51
N ALA A 107 -24.09 -9.44 26.13
CA ALA A 107 -24.68 -9.31 24.80
C ALA A 107 -23.61 -9.05 23.72
N LYS A 108 -22.48 -8.45 24.13
CA LYS A 108 -21.38 -8.06 23.24
C LYS A 108 -20.20 -9.01 23.27
N LEU A 109 -19.90 -9.57 24.44
CA LEU A 109 -18.67 -10.34 24.68
C LEU A 109 -18.93 -11.84 24.85
N GLY A 110 -20.17 -12.28 24.69
CA GLY A 110 -20.58 -13.66 24.93
C GLY A 110 -20.78 -13.97 26.41
N THR A 111 -21.05 -15.24 26.72
CA THR A 111 -21.35 -15.69 28.10
C THR A 111 -20.43 -16.81 28.53
N GLY A 112 -20.29 -17.02 29.85
CA GLY A 112 -19.57 -18.17 30.40
C GLY A 112 -18.15 -18.31 29.85
N LYS A 113 -17.85 -19.45 29.22
CA LYS A 113 -16.51 -19.74 28.68
C LYS A 113 -16.09 -18.81 27.57
N ASP A 114 -17.00 -18.44 26.67
CA ASP A 114 -16.69 -17.63 25.50
C ASP A 114 -16.14 -16.25 25.91
N LYS A 115 -16.82 -15.57 26.85
CA LYS A 115 -16.35 -14.30 27.40
C LYS A 115 -14.99 -14.42 28.08
N ARG A 116 -14.77 -15.48 28.85
CA ARG A 116 -13.51 -15.71 29.56
C ARG A 116 -12.35 -15.90 28.60
N ASP A 117 -12.54 -16.72 27.57
CA ASP A 117 -11.53 -17.01 26.57
C ASP A 117 -11.24 -15.74 25.75
N LEU A 118 -12.27 -15.05 25.27
CA LEU A 118 -12.16 -13.79 24.52
C LEU A 118 -11.37 -12.72 25.30
N LEU A 119 -11.75 -12.45 26.56
CA LEU A 119 -11.06 -11.43 27.37
C LEU A 119 -9.65 -11.87 27.76
N THR A 120 -9.42 -13.17 27.93
CA THR A 120 -8.08 -13.72 28.17
C THR A 120 -7.19 -13.55 26.93
N ASN A 121 -7.72 -13.82 25.74
CA ASN A 121 -7.04 -13.61 24.47
C ASN A 121 -6.72 -12.14 24.25
N LEU A 122 -7.68 -11.24 24.49
CA LEU A 122 -7.49 -9.80 24.37
C LEU A 122 -6.34 -9.31 25.27
N LEU A 123 -6.35 -9.71 26.55
CA LEU A 123 -5.26 -9.40 27.48
C LEU A 123 -3.91 -9.99 27.03
N ASN A 124 -3.90 -11.19 26.44
CA ASN A 124 -2.68 -11.80 25.92
C ASN A 124 -2.14 -11.06 24.69
N ILE A 125 -3.01 -10.57 23.81
CA ILE A 125 -2.62 -9.75 22.65
C ILE A 125 -1.90 -8.50 23.14
N PHE A 126 -2.51 -7.72 24.06
CA PHE A 126 -1.91 -6.51 24.62
C PHE A 126 -0.70 -6.77 25.54
N ASN A 127 -0.38 -8.03 25.85
CA ASN A 127 0.81 -8.42 26.61
C ASN A 127 1.95 -8.98 25.74
N ARG A 128 1.81 -8.97 24.41
CA ARG A 128 2.89 -9.35 23.49
C ARG A 128 4.06 -8.36 23.57
N GLU A 129 5.27 -8.79 23.21
CA GLU A 129 6.49 -7.96 23.31
C GLU A 129 6.43 -6.74 22.38
N GLU A 130 5.78 -6.86 21.22
CA GLU A 130 5.58 -5.78 20.26
C GLU A 130 4.62 -4.69 20.78
N LEU A 131 3.92 -4.94 21.89
CA LEU A 131 3.06 -3.98 22.61
C LEU A 131 3.63 -3.66 24.01
N ASP A 132 4.91 -3.93 24.25
CA ASP A 132 5.64 -3.47 25.44
C ASP A 132 6.22 -2.08 25.22
N PHE A 133 5.56 -1.06 25.77
CA PHE A 133 5.97 0.34 25.65
C PHE A 133 6.91 0.77 26.77
N SER A 134 7.26 -0.12 27.71
CA SER A 134 8.09 0.24 28.86
C SER A 134 9.54 0.56 28.48
N LYS A 135 10.02 0.06 27.34
CA LYS A 135 11.38 0.29 26.81
C LYS A 135 11.44 1.42 25.77
N ASN A 136 10.30 1.96 25.35
CA ASN A 136 10.25 3.08 24.41
C ASN A 136 10.62 4.36 25.16
N ARG A 137 11.59 5.11 24.64
CA ARG A 137 12.00 6.42 25.20
C ARG A 137 10.89 7.46 24.95
N ALA A 138 11.00 8.64 25.55
CA ALA A 138 10.01 9.72 25.41
C ALA A 138 9.68 10.08 23.93
N GLU A 139 10.62 9.90 22.99
CA GLU A 139 10.38 10.08 21.54
C GLU A 139 9.61 8.92 20.87
N GLY A 140 9.50 7.77 21.55
CA GLY A 140 8.67 6.64 21.14
C GLY A 140 7.20 6.76 21.56
N ASP A 141 6.85 7.75 22.38
CA ASP A 141 5.44 8.06 22.68
C ASP A 141 4.70 8.53 21.40
N ASP A 142 5.41 9.15 20.45
CA ASP A 142 4.93 9.46 19.09
C ASP A 142 4.47 8.22 18.30
N LEU A 143 5.18 7.09 18.45
CA LEU A 143 4.88 5.87 17.69
C LEU A 143 3.54 5.29 18.11
N LEU A 144 3.25 5.35 19.42
CA LEU A 144 1.99 4.88 19.96
C LEU A 144 0.85 5.86 19.64
N GLY A 145 1.07 7.16 19.80
CA GLY A 145 0.11 8.18 19.36
C GLY A 145 -0.27 7.99 17.89
N ASP A 146 0.73 7.77 17.03
CA ASP A 146 0.53 7.44 15.61
C ASP A 146 -0.22 6.11 15.41
N ALA A 147 -0.06 5.12 16.30
CA ALA A 147 -0.79 3.86 16.24
C ALA A 147 -2.25 3.99 16.69
N TYR A 148 -2.50 4.83 17.69
CA TYR A 148 -3.85 5.19 18.12
C TYR A 148 -4.59 5.96 17.02
N GLU A 149 -3.93 6.95 16.41
CA GLU A 149 -4.44 7.69 15.24
C GLU A 149 -4.70 6.77 14.04
N TYR A 150 -3.82 5.79 13.81
CA TYR A 150 -4.03 4.77 12.78
C TYR A 150 -5.30 3.94 13.04
N LEU A 151 -5.51 3.45 14.26
CA LEU A 151 -6.72 2.72 14.64
C LEU A 151 -7.96 3.59 14.49
N MET A 152 -7.90 4.85 14.94
CA MET A 152 -9.00 5.80 14.78
C MET A 152 -9.36 6.05 13.32
N ARG A 153 -8.37 6.23 12.44
CA ARG A 153 -8.59 6.34 10.99
C ARG A 153 -9.29 5.10 10.43
N HIS A 154 -8.89 3.90 10.87
CA HIS A 154 -9.51 2.64 10.45
C HIS A 154 -10.96 2.57 10.92
N PHE A 155 -11.25 2.87 12.18
CA PHE A 155 -12.63 2.89 12.70
C PHE A 155 -13.50 3.94 12.02
N ALA A 156 -12.95 5.11 11.66
CA ALA A 156 -13.65 6.11 10.87
C ALA A 156 -13.99 5.61 9.45
N THR A 157 -13.10 4.80 8.86
CA THR A 157 -13.30 4.20 7.54
C THR A 157 -14.35 3.09 7.58
N GLU A 158 -14.27 2.16 8.54
CA GLU A 158 -15.19 1.02 8.67
C GLU A 158 -16.59 1.42 9.14
N SER A 159 -16.71 2.39 10.03
CA SER A 159 -18.00 2.71 10.66
C SER A 159 -19.02 3.31 9.69
N GLY A 160 -18.60 3.89 8.56
CA GLY A 160 -19.48 4.43 7.50
C GLY A 160 -20.47 5.52 7.94
N LYS A 161 -20.49 5.91 9.23
CA LYS A 161 -21.50 6.79 9.83
C LYS A 161 -21.24 8.24 9.44
N SER A 162 -22.30 8.91 9.00
CA SER A 162 -22.36 10.17 8.25
C SER A 162 -22.09 11.47 9.04
N LYS A 163 -21.26 11.44 10.09
CA LYS A 163 -20.94 12.67 10.83
C LYS A 163 -19.45 12.96 10.72
N GLY A 164 -19.09 13.86 9.80
CA GLY A 164 -17.70 14.32 9.57
C GLY A 164 -17.02 15.00 10.78
N GLN A 165 -17.69 15.05 11.93
CA GLN A 165 -17.19 15.54 13.22
C GLN A 165 -16.30 14.53 13.97
N PHE A 166 -16.27 13.24 13.58
CA PHE A 166 -15.50 12.23 14.34
C PHE A 166 -13.99 12.27 14.08
N TYR A 167 -13.57 12.53 12.84
CA TYR A 167 -12.16 12.50 12.44
C TYR A 167 -11.91 13.35 11.20
N THR A 168 -10.95 14.28 11.29
CA THR A 168 -10.46 15.08 10.16
C THR A 168 -9.26 14.36 9.53
N PRO A 169 -9.24 14.11 8.21
CA PRO A 169 -8.08 13.49 7.56
C PRO A 169 -6.78 14.20 7.93
N ALA A 170 -5.76 13.44 8.35
CA ALA A 170 -4.51 13.98 8.87
C ALA A 170 -3.80 14.91 7.88
N GLU A 171 -3.93 14.66 6.58
CA GLU A 171 -3.42 15.49 5.51
C GLU A 171 -4.04 16.89 5.52
N VAL A 172 -5.36 16.97 5.71
CA VAL A 172 -6.08 18.25 5.81
C VAL A 172 -5.68 18.97 7.09
N SER A 173 -5.60 18.25 8.22
CA SER A 173 -5.18 18.82 9.50
C SER A 173 -3.80 19.46 9.45
N ARG A 174 -2.84 18.82 8.75
CA ARG A 174 -1.49 19.38 8.53
C ARG A 174 -1.51 20.67 7.72
N ILE A 175 -2.32 20.74 6.65
CA ILE A 175 -2.49 21.98 5.87
C ILE A 175 -3.04 23.09 6.77
N MET A 176 -4.12 22.81 7.51
CA MET A 176 -4.77 23.79 8.40
C MET A 176 -3.78 24.36 9.42
N ALA A 177 -2.98 23.51 10.05
CA ALA A 177 -1.97 23.93 11.02
C ALA A 177 -0.86 24.81 10.39
N GLN A 178 -0.39 24.46 9.20
CA GLN A 178 0.67 25.22 8.52
C GLN A 178 0.18 26.57 7.97
N VAL A 179 -1.07 26.68 7.52
CA VAL A 179 -1.59 27.94 6.94
C VAL A 179 -2.00 28.98 7.98
N ILE A 180 -2.29 28.56 9.22
CA ILE A 180 -2.50 29.50 10.34
C ILE A 180 -1.18 30.01 10.92
N GLY A 181 -0.05 29.39 10.57
CA GLY A 181 1.29 29.81 10.99
C GLY A 181 1.60 29.50 12.45
N ILE A 182 1.09 28.38 12.99
CA ILE A 182 1.32 27.97 14.38
C ILE A 182 2.79 27.60 14.66
N ASP A 183 3.55 27.28 13.63
CA ASP A 183 5.01 27.08 13.65
C ASP A 183 5.78 28.34 14.09
N LYS A 184 5.12 29.50 14.04
CA LYS A 184 5.65 30.78 14.51
C LYS A 184 5.21 31.12 15.94
N SER A 185 4.56 30.20 16.64
CA SER A 185 4.26 30.38 18.06
C SER A 185 5.56 30.52 18.87
N THR A 186 5.51 31.35 19.91
CA THR A 186 6.69 31.78 20.66
C THR A 186 6.69 31.29 22.10
N SER A 187 5.62 30.64 22.56
CA SER A 187 5.46 30.21 23.95
C SER A 187 4.33 29.20 24.11
N GLN A 188 4.49 28.25 25.05
CA GLN A 188 3.44 27.33 25.49
C GLN A 188 2.21 28.06 26.05
N SER A 189 2.35 29.30 26.52
CA SER A 189 1.24 30.11 27.03
C SER A 189 0.28 30.60 25.94
N GLN A 190 0.67 30.49 24.66
CA GLN A 190 -0.25 30.73 23.57
C GLN A 190 -1.28 29.61 23.51
N THR A 191 -2.46 29.90 22.97
CA THR A 191 -3.59 28.98 23.05
C THR A 191 -4.11 28.59 21.67
N ILE A 192 -4.50 27.32 21.53
CA ILE A 192 -5.25 26.81 20.37
C ILE A 192 -6.62 26.30 20.80
N TYR A 193 -7.63 26.58 19.98
CA TYR A 193 -9.01 26.21 20.24
C TYR A 193 -9.68 25.48 19.06
N ASP A 194 -10.48 24.46 19.36
CA ASP A 194 -11.42 23.85 18.43
C ASP A 194 -12.81 23.71 19.09
N PRO A 195 -13.85 24.42 18.59
CA PRO A 195 -15.21 24.33 19.12
C PRO A 195 -15.92 23.00 18.79
N THR A 196 -15.34 22.16 17.95
CA THR A 196 -15.92 20.89 17.47
C THR A 196 -14.81 19.87 17.31
N CYS A 197 -14.05 19.65 18.38
CA CYS A 197 -12.74 18.98 18.29
C CYS A 197 -12.81 17.52 17.90
N GLY A 198 -13.98 16.88 17.97
CA GLY A 198 -14.12 15.46 17.67
C GLY A 198 -13.20 14.65 18.57
N SER A 199 -12.42 13.77 17.95
CA SER A 199 -11.41 12.94 18.60
C SER A 199 -10.08 13.65 18.92
N GLY A 200 -9.99 14.97 18.73
CA GLY A 200 -8.82 15.78 19.07
C GLY A 200 -7.67 15.72 18.06
N SER A 201 -7.74 14.87 17.03
CA SER A 201 -6.65 14.69 16.05
C SER A 201 -6.24 15.97 15.34
N LEU A 202 -7.21 16.84 14.99
CA LEU A 202 -6.92 18.12 14.35
C LEU A 202 -6.14 19.07 15.27
N LEU A 203 -6.54 19.15 16.55
CA LEU A 203 -5.83 19.93 17.57
C LEU A 203 -4.41 19.40 17.78
N LEU A 204 -4.23 18.09 17.87
CA LEU A 204 -2.93 17.46 18.03
C LEU A 204 -2.00 17.76 16.86
N LYS A 205 -2.46 17.61 15.62
CA LYS A 205 -1.62 17.95 14.45
C LYS A 205 -1.23 19.42 14.38
N ALA A 206 -2.03 20.30 14.94
CA ALA A 206 -1.67 21.70 15.06
C ALA A 206 -0.69 21.96 16.22
N ALA A 207 -0.90 21.32 17.37
CA ALA A 207 -0.01 21.41 18.52
C ALA A 207 1.38 20.82 18.25
N ASP A 208 1.48 19.71 17.50
CA ASP A 208 2.74 19.07 17.08
C ASP A 208 3.65 20.02 16.26
N LEU A 209 3.07 21.03 15.60
CA LEU A 209 3.83 22.03 14.84
C LEU A 209 4.27 23.23 15.67
N ALA A 210 3.79 23.38 16.91
CA ALA A 210 4.18 24.48 17.79
C ALA A 210 5.58 24.19 18.41
N PRO A 211 6.64 24.96 18.07
CA PRO A 211 8.01 24.64 18.47
C PRO A 211 8.27 24.68 19.99
N HIS A 212 7.36 25.29 20.75
CA HIS A 212 7.48 25.46 22.21
C HIS A 212 6.32 24.78 22.97
N GLY A 213 5.53 23.94 22.30
CA GLY A 213 4.24 23.49 22.80
C GLY A 213 3.18 24.61 22.78
N ILE A 214 1.93 24.25 23.08
CA ILE A 214 0.80 25.18 23.08
C ILE A 214 -0.30 24.68 24.03
N SER A 215 -1.03 25.58 24.70
CA SER A 215 -2.17 25.19 25.53
C SER A 215 -3.40 24.87 24.67
N ILE A 216 -3.96 23.67 24.84
CA ILE A 216 -5.03 23.13 24.00
C ILE A 216 -6.40 23.26 24.68
N TYR A 217 -7.38 23.77 23.94
CA TYR A 217 -8.77 23.91 24.35
C TYR A 217 -9.71 23.28 23.31
N GLY A 218 -10.64 22.44 23.75
CA GLY A 218 -11.58 21.75 22.87
C GLY A 218 -12.98 21.66 23.43
N ILE A 219 -13.98 21.73 22.57
CA ILE A 219 -15.37 21.36 22.89
C ILE A 219 -15.81 20.20 21.99
N GLU A 220 -16.39 19.18 22.60
CA GLU A 220 -17.07 18.09 21.90
C GLU A 220 -18.43 17.81 22.55
N PHE A 221 -19.45 17.58 21.72
CA PHE A 221 -20.81 17.36 22.20
C PHE A 221 -21.04 15.91 22.67
N ASP A 222 -20.52 14.96 21.93
CA ASP A 222 -20.68 13.53 22.19
C ASP A 222 -19.67 13.04 23.23
N ASN A 223 -20.13 12.52 24.37
CA ASN A 223 -19.23 12.16 25.47
C ASN A 223 -18.24 11.03 25.09
N ALA A 224 -18.70 10.02 24.35
CA ALA A 224 -17.83 8.95 23.88
C ALA A 224 -16.70 9.51 22.99
N THR A 225 -17.03 10.44 22.08
CA THR A 225 -16.03 11.10 21.22
C THR A 225 -15.10 12.02 22.00
N ARG A 226 -15.62 12.78 22.97
CA ARG A 226 -14.81 13.57 23.90
C ARG A 226 -13.84 12.67 24.66
N ALA A 227 -14.30 11.51 25.09
CA ALA A 227 -13.48 10.55 25.81
C ALA A 227 -12.29 10.08 24.96
N LEU A 228 -12.52 9.80 23.67
CA LEU A 228 -11.46 9.52 22.71
C LEU A 228 -10.46 10.66 22.61
N ALA A 229 -10.93 11.92 22.54
CA ALA A 229 -10.06 13.09 22.51
C ALA A 229 -9.18 13.20 23.76
N VAL A 230 -9.74 13.02 24.95
CA VAL A 230 -8.98 13.06 26.21
C VAL A 230 -7.89 11.98 26.22
N MET A 231 -8.23 10.73 25.87
CA MET A 231 -7.23 9.65 25.76
C MET A 231 -6.15 9.97 24.72
N ASN A 232 -6.56 10.52 23.57
CA ASN A 232 -5.64 10.87 22.48
C ASN A 232 -4.64 11.95 22.91
N MET A 233 -5.09 12.97 23.64
CA MET A 233 -4.25 14.02 24.21
C MET A 233 -3.21 13.44 25.17
N TRP A 234 -3.62 12.52 26.04
CA TRP A 234 -2.71 11.86 26.98
C TRP A 234 -1.64 11.00 26.29
N LEU A 235 -2.03 10.31 25.21
CA LEU A 235 -1.11 9.50 24.40
C LEU A 235 -0.04 10.36 23.69
N HIS A 236 -0.40 11.59 23.32
CA HIS A 236 0.50 12.56 22.67
C HIS A 236 1.12 13.58 23.64
N ASN A 237 1.17 13.29 24.95
CA ASN A 237 1.80 14.13 25.97
C ASN A 237 1.15 15.51 26.21
N PHE A 238 -0.13 15.66 25.89
CA PHE A 238 -0.96 16.85 26.17
C PHE A 238 -2.01 16.56 27.26
N ALA A 239 -1.62 15.91 28.37
CA ALA A 239 -2.55 15.54 29.43
C ALA A 239 -3.21 16.75 30.15
N ASP A 240 -2.64 17.95 29.98
CA ASP A 240 -3.14 19.24 30.46
C ASP A 240 -4.17 19.89 29.52
N ALA A 241 -4.48 19.27 28.37
CA ALA A 241 -5.50 19.77 27.43
C ALA A 241 -6.90 19.84 28.07
N GLU A 242 -7.59 20.96 27.90
CA GLU A 242 -8.93 21.16 28.43
C GLU A 242 -9.99 20.81 27.37
N ILE A 243 -10.59 19.60 27.47
CA ILE A 243 -11.65 19.14 26.56
C ILE A 243 -13.00 19.03 27.28
N LYS A 244 -13.93 19.95 26.99
CA LYS A 244 -15.27 20.02 27.59
C LYS A 244 -16.30 19.19 26.81
N GLN A 245 -17.16 18.47 27.54
CA GLN A 245 -18.40 17.90 26.99
C GLN A 245 -19.48 18.99 26.92
N ALA A 246 -19.73 19.59 25.75
CA ALA A 246 -20.71 20.67 25.65
C ALA A 246 -21.24 20.90 24.23
N ASN A 247 -22.36 21.62 24.12
CA ASN A 247 -22.79 22.18 22.85
C ASN A 247 -22.09 23.51 22.61
N ALA A 248 -21.16 23.55 21.66
CA ALA A 248 -20.39 24.75 21.34
C ALA A 248 -21.23 25.97 20.89
N MET A 249 -22.48 25.77 20.46
CA MET A 249 -23.38 26.89 20.15
C MET A 249 -24.19 27.39 21.36
N SER A 250 -24.22 26.65 22.48
CA SER A 250 -25.01 27.02 23.66
C SER A 250 -24.65 28.40 24.20
N SER A 251 -25.67 29.15 24.65
CA SER A 251 -25.53 30.40 25.41
C SER A 251 -25.37 30.16 26.92
N GLU A 252 -25.30 28.93 27.40
CA GLU A 252 -25.03 28.66 28.82
C GLU A 252 -23.53 28.80 29.14
N GLU A 253 -23.20 29.51 30.21
CA GLU A 253 -21.81 29.76 30.66
C GLU A 253 -21.04 28.48 30.96
N SER A 254 -21.66 27.54 31.66
CA SER A 254 -21.07 26.24 31.99
C SER A 254 -20.65 25.42 30.77
N GLN A 255 -21.22 25.70 29.61
CA GLN A 255 -20.97 24.99 28.36
C GLN A 255 -19.86 25.62 27.50
N GLN A 256 -19.32 26.78 27.89
CA GLN A 256 -18.32 27.50 27.10
C GLN A 256 -17.00 27.67 27.87
N PHE A 257 -15.95 28.05 27.14
CA PHE A 257 -14.78 28.66 27.77
C PHE A 257 -15.03 30.15 27.87
N THR A 258 -15.16 30.66 29.08
CA THR A 258 -15.36 32.09 29.35
C THR A 258 -14.16 32.70 30.06
N ASP A 259 -13.99 34.00 29.89
CA ASP A 259 -13.07 34.78 30.70
C ASP A 259 -13.72 35.06 32.05
N GLU A 260 -13.09 34.60 33.13
CA GLU A 260 -13.64 34.69 34.49
C GLU A 260 -13.91 36.13 34.96
N LYS A 261 -13.26 37.14 34.36
CA LYS A 261 -13.41 38.54 34.74
C LYS A 261 -14.53 39.23 33.98
N THR A 262 -14.70 38.91 32.70
CA THR A 262 -15.68 39.61 31.84
C THR A 262 -16.96 38.81 31.62
N GLY A 263 -16.93 37.49 31.83
CA GLY A 263 -18.03 36.58 31.46
C GLY A 263 -18.19 36.42 29.94
N GLU A 264 -17.34 37.05 29.12
CA GLU A 264 -17.34 36.87 27.67
C GLU A 264 -16.63 35.56 27.28
N LEU A 265 -16.78 35.13 26.03
CA LEU A 265 -16.02 33.99 25.51
C LEU A 265 -14.51 34.23 25.64
N LYS A 266 -13.79 33.21 26.11
CA LYS A 266 -12.33 33.19 26.13
C LYS A 266 -11.81 33.36 24.70
N ALA A 267 -10.82 34.23 24.54
CA ALA A 267 -10.22 34.51 23.25
C ALA A 267 -8.89 33.76 23.08
N PHE A 268 -8.68 33.16 21.90
CA PHE A 268 -7.54 32.29 21.60
C PHE A 268 -6.59 32.89 20.55
N ASP A 269 -5.31 32.50 20.60
CA ASP A 269 -4.30 32.93 19.61
C ASP A 269 -4.50 32.22 18.27
N TYR A 270 -4.75 30.91 18.34
CA TYR A 270 -5.00 30.06 17.19
C TYR A 270 -6.33 29.34 17.33
N ALA A 271 -6.99 29.03 16.22
CA ALA A 271 -8.11 28.12 16.22
C ALA A 271 -8.18 27.26 14.96
N VAL A 272 -8.61 26.03 15.11
CA VAL A 272 -8.86 25.09 14.01
C VAL A 272 -10.23 24.47 14.21
N ALA A 273 -10.97 24.20 13.14
CA ALA A 273 -12.30 23.62 13.29
C ALA A 273 -12.72 22.82 12.06
N ASN A 274 -13.38 21.68 12.29
CA ASN A 274 -14.11 20.92 11.29
C ASN A 274 -15.53 20.62 11.81
N PRO A 275 -16.44 21.63 11.79
CA PRO A 275 -17.78 21.47 12.31
C PRO A 275 -18.63 20.53 11.44
N PRO A 276 -19.72 19.95 11.98
CA PRO A 276 -20.68 19.19 11.19
C PRO A 276 -21.31 20.06 10.10
N PHE A 277 -21.16 19.64 8.83
CA PHE A 277 -21.67 20.39 7.69
C PHE A 277 -23.19 20.51 7.69
N SER A 278 -23.69 21.72 7.44
CA SER A 278 -25.12 22.05 7.38
C SER A 278 -25.89 21.59 8.63
N TYR A 279 -25.28 21.75 9.82
CA TYR A 279 -25.89 21.29 11.07
C TYR A 279 -27.25 21.95 11.33
N LYS A 280 -28.33 21.16 11.31
CA LYS A 280 -29.71 21.67 11.36
C LYS A 280 -30.19 22.09 12.76
N LYS A 281 -29.49 21.69 13.82
CA LYS A 281 -29.88 21.90 15.22
C LYS A 281 -28.99 22.90 15.95
N TRP A 282 -28.31 23.78 15.21
CA TRP A 282 -27.33 24.72 15.76
C TRP A 282 -27.93 25.77 16.71
N MET A 283 -29.24 26.02 16.64
CA MET A 283 -29.96 26.95 17.55
C MET A 283 -30.37 26.30 18.88
N ASN A 284 -30.10 25.02 19.11
CA ASN A 284 -30.41 24.40 20.40
C ASN A 284 -29.58 25.07 21.51
N GLY A 285 -30.23 25.57 22.56
CA GLY A 285 -29.56 26.30 23.65
C GLY A 285 -29.10 27.71 23.28
N LEU A 286 -29.54 28.26 22.13
CA LEU A 286 -29.13 29.55 21.61
C LEU A 286 -30.31 30.32 21.03
N ASP A 287 -30.52 31.56 21.50
CA ASP A 287 -31.31 32.56 20.78
C ASP A 287 -30.36 33.56 20.10
N PRO A 288 -30.19 33.52 18.76
CA PRO A 288 -29.27 34.41 18.07
C PRO A 288 -29.57 35.89 18.29
N LYS A 289 -30.85 36.24 18.53
CA LYS A 289 -31.26 37.63 18.77
C LYS A 289 -30.81 38.15 20.12
N ASN A 290 -30.76 37.27 21.12
CA ASN A 290 -30.41 37.59 22.50
C ASN A 290 -29.15 36.83 22.94
N ASP A 291 -28.21 36.61 22.02
CA ASP A 291 -26.99 35.86 22.30
C ASP A 291 -26.10 36.63 23.27
N ILE A 292 -25.97 36.12 24.50
CA ILE A 292 -25.20 36.77 25.57
C ILE A 292 -23.72 36.95 25.22
N TYR A 293 -23.19 36.09 24.34
CA TYR A 293 -21.81 36.15 23.88
C TYR A 293 -21.62 37.04 22.66
N LYS A 294 -22.69 37.64 22.13
CA LYS A 294 -22.64 38.62 21.03
C LYS A 294 -21.93 38.07 19.79
N ARG A 295 -22.04 36.76 19.51
CA ARG A 295 -21.36 36.11 18.37
C ARG A 295 -21.86 36.64 17.02
N PHE A 296 -23.11 37.10 17.00
CA PHE A 296 -23.80 37.63 15.81
C PHE A 296 -23.84 39.16 15.77
N GLU A 297 -23.23 39.86 16.74
CA GLU A 297 -23.23 41.32 16.77
C GLU A 297 -22.38 41.91 15.62
N GLY A 298 -22.90 42.95 14.98
CA GLY A 298 -22.25 43.62 13.85
C GLY A 298 -22.33 42.85 12.53
N TYR A 299 -23.36 41.99 12.38
CA TYR A 299 -23.77 41.37 11.12
C TYR A 299 -25.25 41.71 10.85
N ASP A 300 -25.62 41.85 9.58
CA ASP A 300 -26.96 42.33 9.20
C ASP A 300 -28.04 41.24 9.35
N ASN A 301 -27.64 39.97 9.45
CA ASN A 301 -28.52 38.80 9.50
C ASN A 301 -27.92 37.66 10.33
N TYR A 302 -28.79 36.70 10.71
CA TYR A 302 -28.40 35.46 11.38
C TYR A 302 -28.25 34.31 10.37
N PRO A 303 -27.40 33.30 10.66
CA PRO A 303 -27.33 32.10 9.84
C PRO A 303 -28.71 31.44 9.65
N PRO A 304 -28.98 30.77 8.52
CA PRO A 304 -30.26 30.09 8.32
C PRO A 304 -30.49 28.97 9.35
N LYS A 305 -31.73 28.83 9.84
CA LYS A 305 -32.10 27.82 10.85
C LYS A 305 -31.67 26.39 10.51
N LYS A 306 -31.66 26.03 9.22
CA LYS A 306 -31.28 24.69 8.73
C LYS A 306 -29.80 24.54 8.34
N ASN A 307 -29.01 25.62 8.36
CA ASN A 307 -27.60 25.62 7.97
C ASN A 307 -26.76 26.34 9.02
N GLY A 308 -26.11 25.58 9.91
CA GLY A 308 -25.27 26.11 10.99
C GLY A 308 -23.86 26.55 10.59
N ASP A 309 -23.47 26.43 9.32
CA ASP A 309 -22.08 26.65 8.87
C ASP A 309 -21.52 28.02 9.29
N PHE A 310 -22.25 29.11 8.99
CA PHE A 310 -21.86 30.45 9.42
C PHE A 310 -21.98 30.65 10.92
N ALA A 311 -22.80 29.88 11.64
CA ALA A 311 -22.89 29.99 13.08
C ALA A 311 -21.57 29.56 13.76
N PHE A 312 -21.00 28.43 13.30
CA PHE A 312 -19.68 27.98 13.75
C PHE A 312 -18.56 28.93 13.31
N LEU A 313 -18.58 29.43 12.07
CA LEU A 313 -17.59 30.42 11.62
C LEU A 313 -17.61 31.70 12.47
N LEU A 314 -18.80 32.22 12.78
CA LEU A 314 -18.95 33.42 13.59
C LEU A 314 -18.56 33.18 15.06
N HIS A 315 -18.88 32.01 15.62
CA HIS A 315 -18.40 31.58 16.94
C HIS A 315 -16.87 31.53 16.98
N LEU A 316 -16.24 30.93 15.97
CA LEU A 316 -14.79 30.86 15.84
C LEU A 316 -14.18 32.27 15.75
N ILE A 317 -14.72 33.14 14.89
CA ILE A 317 -14.27 34.53 14.76
C ILE A 317 -14.41 35.27 16.10
N LYS A 318 -15.53 35.13 16.82
CA LYS A 318 -15.72 35.79 18.13
C LYS A 318 -14.73 35.29 19.17
N SER A 319 -14.35 34.01 19.11
CA SER A 319 -13.40 33.36 20.04
C SER A 319 -11.92 33.64 19.72
N LEU A 320 -11.59 34.46 18.71
CA LEU A 320 -10.20 34.84 18.40
C LEU A 320 -9.80 36.16 19.06
N LYS A 321 -8.56 36.20 19.57
CA LYS A 321 -7.90 37.45 19.99
C LYS A 321 -7.77 38.43 18.81
N SER A 322 -7.42 39.69 19.08
CA SER A 322 -7.29 40.74 18.05
C SER A 322 -6.26 40.45 16.95
N LYS A 323 -5.25 39.62 17.24
CA LYS A 323 -4.27 39.10 16.27
C LYS A 323 -4.41 37.60 16.00
N GLY A 324 -5.54 37.03 16.43
CA GLY A 324 -5.77 35.60 16.35
C GLY A 324 -5.95 35.11 14.91
N LYS A 325 -5.52 33.88 14.67
CA LYS A 325 -5.55 33.23 13.35
C LYS A 325 -6.34 31.94 13.45
N ALA A 326 -7.12 31.63 12.42
CA ALA A 326 -7.85 30.37 12.39
C ALA A 326 -7.99 29.78 11.01
N CYS A 327 -8.24 28.47 10.97
CA CYS A 327 -8.63 27.79 9.75
C CYS A 327 -9.84 26.89 10.05
N ILE A 328 -10.88 27.01 9.23
CA ILE A 328 -12.09 26.21 9.37
C ILE A 328 -12.42 25.49 8.07
N VAL A 329 -12.77 24.22 8.19
CA VAL A 329 -13.28 23.40 7.07
C VAL A 329 -14.78 23.64 6.93
N LEU A 330 -15.23 24.04 5.76
CA LEU A 330 -16.66 24.23 5.45
C LEU A 330 -16.99 23.72 4.04
N PRO A 331 -18.25 23.32 3.76
CA PRO A 331 -18.66 22.92 2.41
C PRO A 331 -18.58 24.11 1.45
N LEU A 332 -18.22 23.88 0.18
CA LEU A 332 -18.05 24.94 -0.83
C LEU A 332 -19.25 25.90 -0.94
N GLY A 333 -20.46 25.44 -0.64
CA GLY A 333 -21.67 26.26 -0.65
C GLY A 333 -21.58 27.55 0.19
N VAL A 334 -20.82 27.57 1.29
CA VAL A 334 -20.67 28.79 2.12
C VAL A 334 -20.06 29.96 1.34
N LEU A 335 -19.31 29.66 0.28
CA LEU A 335 -18.65 30.64 -0.55
C LEU A 335 -19.63 31.40 -1.46
N PHE A 336 -20.80 30.83 -1.77
CA PHE A 336 -21.68 31.38 -2.82
C PHE A 336 -23.18 31.34 -2.55
N ARG A 337 -23.65 30.70 -1.46
CA ARG A 337 -25.07 30.74 -1.10
C ARG A 337 -25.53 32.19 -0.83
N GLY A 338 -26.75 32.50 -1.27
CA GLY A 338 -27.36 33.83 -1.22
C GLY A 338 -28.08 34.14 0.11
N ASN A 339 -28.98 35.14 0.08
CA ASN A 339 -29.79 35.59 1.22
C ASN A 339 -28.92 36.01 2.43
N ALA A 340 -29.36 35.67 3.65
CA ALA A 340 -28.67 35.97 4.90
C ALA A 340 -27.18 35.59 4.91
N GLU A 341 -26.81 34.47 4.27
CA GLU A 341 -25.41 34.04 4.19
C GLU A 341 -24.56 34.96 3.31
N SER A 342 -25.17 35.58 2.28
CA SER A 342 -24.50 36.59 1.46
C SER A 342 -24.18 37.85 2.25
N ASP A 343 -25.13 38.31 3.07
CA ASP A 343 -24.95 39.50 3.91
C ASP A 343 -23.87 39.28 4.97
N ILE A 344 -23.90 38.12 5.63
CA ILE A 344 -22.87 37.73 6.60
C ILE A 344 -21.51 37.66 5.93
N ARG A 345 -21.39 36.95 4.80
CA ARG A 345 -20.13 36.82 4.04
C ARG A 345 -19.58 38.18 3.63
N LYS A 346 -20.43 39.06 3.08
CA LYS A 346 -20.07 40.44 2.72
C LYS A 346 -19.50 41.20 3.91
N LYS A 347 -20.12 41.11 5.09
CA LYS A 347 -19.62 41.77 6.31
C LYS A 347 -18.28 41.20 6.80
N ILE A 348 -18.08 39.88 6.73
CA ILE A 348 -16.79 39.27 7.11
C ILE A 348 -15.68 39.76 6.16
N ILE A 349 -15.96 39.83 4.85
CA ILE A 349 -15.03 40.36 3.84
C ILE A 349 -14.72 41.84 4.10
N GLN A 350 -15.74 42.66 4.39
CA GLN A 350 -15.57 44.09 4.69
C GLN A 350 -14.77 44.36 5.96
N LYS A 351 -14.88 43.49 6.97
CA LYS A 351 -14.01 43.51 8.17
C LYS A 351 -12.58 43.05 7.86
N GLY A 352 -12.34 42.55 6.64
CA GLY A 352 -11.06 42.03 6.19
C GLY A 352 -10.67 40.69 6.84
N TYR A 353 -11.57 39.99 7.54
CA TYR A 353 -11.16 38.82 8.35
C TYR A 353 -10.72 37.60 7.54
N ILE A 354 -11.23 37.42 6.30
CA ILE A 354 -10.80 36.32 5.44
C ILE A 354 -9.45 36.68 4.81
N LYS A 355 -8.41 35.91 5.13
CA LYS A 355 -7.08 36.04 4.52
C LYS A 355 -6.98 35.27 3.21
N GLY A 356 -7.62 34.11 3.15
CA GLY A 356 -7.57 33.27 1.97
C GLY A 356 -8.50 32.06 2.03
N ILE A 357 -8.65 31.42 0.89
CA ILE A 357 -9.52 30.26 0.67
C ILE A 357 -8.74 29.20 -0.10
N ILE A 358 -8.84 27.94 0.35
CA ILE A 358 -8.25 26.78 -0.35
C ILE A 358 -9.39 25.81 -0.67
N GLY A 359 -9.65 25.56 -1.94
CA GLY A 359 -10.58 24.52 -2.40
C GLY A 359 -9.90 23.16 -2.37
N LEU A 360 -10.50 22.19 -1.67
CA LEU A 360 -9.96 20.84 -1.54
C LEU A 360 -10.60 19.86 -2.54
N PRO A 361 -9.91 18.76 -2.87
CA PRO A 361 -10.50 17.67 -3.64
C PRO A 361 -11.82 17.12 -3.04
N PRO A 362 -12.74 16.62 -3.88
CA PRO A 362 -13.91 15.86 -3.40
C PRO A 362 -13.47 14.55 -2.74
N ASN A 363 -14.39 13.88 -2.05
CA ASN A 363 -14.18 12.54 -1.45
C ASN A 363 -12.97 12.39 -0.49
N LEU A 364 -12.44 13.49 0.08
CA LEU A 364 -11.41 13.41 1.13
C LEU A 364 -12.00 13.03 2.50
N PHE A 365 -13.16 13.58 2.85
CA PHE A 365 -13.72 13.45 4.19
C PHE A 365 -14.49 12.13 4.36
N TYR A 366 -14.42 11.57 5.56
CA TYR A 366 -15.23 10.41 5.95
C TYR A 366 -16.70 10.82 6.10
N GLY A 367 -17.63 9.94 5.71
CA GLY A 367 -19.07 10.20 5.82
C GLY A 367 -19.70 11.16 4.80
N THR A 368 -18.92 11.82 3.93
CA THR A 368 -19.43 12.62 2.80
C THR A 368 -18.52 12.52 1.57
N GLY A 369 -19.09 12.66 0.37
CA GLY A 369 -18.32 12.78 -0.88
C GLY A 369 -18.11 14.21 -1.35
N ILE A 370 -18.74 15.17 -0.66
CA ILE A 370 -18.76 16.58 -1.05
C ILE A 370 -17.36 17.20 -0.86
N ALA A 371 -16.93 18.00 -1.84
CA ALA A 371 -15.72 18.82 -1.72
C ALA A 371 -15.90 19.94 -0.67
N ALA A 372 -14.83 20.23 0.06
CA ALA A 372 -14.81 21.27 1.08
C ALA A 372 -13.84 22.38 0.71
N SER A 373 -13.94 23.50 1.42
CA SER A 373 -12.97 24.58 1.42
C SER A 373 -12.40 24.78 2.81
N LEU A 374 -11.12 25.16 2.86
CA LEU A 374 -10.52 25.77 4.03
C LEU A 374 -10.71 27.28 3.95
N ILE A 375 -11.30 27.88 4.97
CA ILE A 375 -11.38 29.34 5.11
C ILE A 375 -10.38 29.76 6.19
N ILE A 376 -9.39 30.55 5.77
CA ILE A 376 -8.35 31.04 6.65
C ILE A 376 -8.74 32.44 7.14
N ILE A 377 -8.88 32.57 8.45
CA ILE A 377 -9.18 33.80 9.16
C ILE A 377 -7.88 34.34 9.76
N ASP A 378 -7.64 35.63 9.58
CA ASP A 378 -6.50 36.32 10.19
C ASP A 378 -6.95 37.72 10.62
N LYS A 379 -7.06 37.94 11.94
CA LYS A 379 -7.44 39.25 12.47
C LYS A 379 -6.25 40.22 12.51
N GLU A 380 -5.02 39.71 12.42
CA GLU A 380 -3.84 40.56 12.28
C GLU A 380 -3.96 41.37 10.97
N ASP A 381 -3.79 42.67 11.08
CA ASP A 381 -3.86 43.64 9.97
C ASP A 381 -5.13 43.58 9.12
N ALA A 382 -6.25 43.10 9.69
CA ALA A 382 -7.49 42.91 8.93
C ALA A 382 -8.05 44.20 8.32
N ALA A 383 -7.90 45.34 8.99
CA ALA A 383 -8.35 46.63 8.49
C ALA A 383 -7.63 47.08 7.20
N GLU A 384 -6.39 46.61 6.98
CA GLU A 384 -5.57 46.99 5.82
C GLU A 384 -5.66 45.97 4.67
N ARG A 385 -6.45 44.89 4.83
CA ARG A 385 -6.51 43.79 3.87
C ARG A 385 -7.30 44.16 2.61
N LYS A 386 -6.61 44.20 1.46
CA LYS A 386 -7.16 44.61 0.16
C LYS A 386 -7.41 43.46 -0.82
N SER A 387 -7.07 42.22 -0.45
CA SER A 387 -7.21 41.04 -1.29
C SER A 387 -7.49 39.78 -0.46
N ILE A 388 -8.05 38.76 -1.12
CA ILE A 388 -8.16 37.39 -0.62
C ILE A 388 -7.33 36.49 -1.52
N PHE A 389 -6.42 35.69 -0.94
CA PHE A 389 -5.63 34.73 -1.70
C PHE A 389 -6.41 33.43 -1.88
N MET A 390 -6.60 32.98 -3.12
CA MET A 390 -7.35 31.77 -3.43
C MET A 390 -6.45 30.70 -4.05
N VAL A 391 -6.67 29.44 -3.64
CA VAL A 391 -6.02 28.24 -4.20
C VAL A 391 -7.10 27.23 -4.59
N ASP A 392 -7.07 26.74 -5.83
CA ASP A 392 -7.86 25.60 -6.30
C ASP A 392 -7.00 24.33 -6.29
N ALA A 393 -7.03 23.60 -5.17
CA ALA A 393 -6.32 22.34 -5.03
C ALA A 393 -7.19 21.11 -5.39
N SER A 394 -8.33 21.30 -6.04
CA SER A 394 -9.34 20.25 -6.26
C SER A 394 -8.86 19.03 -7.06
N LYS A 395 -7.76 19.18 -7.80
CA LYS A 395 -7.19 18.14 -8.67
C LYS A 395 -6.01 17.35 -8.07
N GLY A 396 -5.38 17.84 -7.00
CA GLY A 396 -4.18 17.21 -6.42
C GLY A 396 -4.54 16.12 -5.41
N PHE A 397 -4.63 14.86 -5.84
CA PHE A 397 -4.90 13.70 -4.97
C PHE A 397 -4.53 12.37 -5.65
N ILE A 398 -4.49 11.28 -4.86
CA ILE A 398 -4.59 9.90 -5.36
C ILE A 398 -5.90 9.26 -4.92
N LYS A 399 -6.34 8.26 -5.68
CA LYS A 399 -7.42 7.36 -5.26
C LYS A 399 -6.89 6.38 -4.21
N ASP A 400 -7.61 6.26 -3.11
CA ASP A 400 -7.38 5.31 -2.01
C ASP A 400 -8.71 4.58 -1.74
N GLY A 401 -8.93 3.48 -2.46
CA GLY A 401 -10.22 2.81 -2.54
C GLY A 401 -11.34 3.73 -3.03
N ASN A 402 -12.39 3.89 -2.22
CA ASN A 402 -13.53 4.77 -2.52
C ASN A 402 -13.30 6.24 -2.10
N LYS A 403 -12.14 6.55 -1.54
CA LYS A 403 -11.78 7.90 -1.06
C LYS A 403 -10.64 8.47 -1.88
N ASN A 404 -10.49 9.79 -1.78
CA ASN A 404 -9.32 10.48 -2.27
C ASN A 404 -8.38 10.73 -1.08
N ARG A 405 -7.07 10.76 -1.34
CA ARG A 405 -6.05 11.09 -0.34
C ARG A 405 -5.06 12.08 -0.93
N LEU A 406 -4.68 13.08 -0.14
CA LEU A 406 -3.62 14.00 -0.52
C LEU A 406 -2.26 13.31 -0.32
N ARG A 407 -1.37 13.46 -1.29
CA ARG A 407 0.03 13.04 -1.15
C ARG A 407 0.81 14.10 -0.39
N GLU A 408 2.04 13.75 0.00
CA GLU A 408 2.95 14.70 0.64
C GLU A 408 3.26 15.89 -0.28
N GLN A 409 3.38 15.67 -1.60
CA GLN A 409 3.54 16.74 -2.59
C GLN A 409 2.33 17.68 -2.67
N ASP A 410 1.12 17.15 -2.56
CA ASP A 410 -0.10 17.95 -2.66
C ASP A 410 -0.21 18.89 -1.44
N ILE A 411 0.08 18.36 -0.24
CA ILE A 411 0.14 19.13 1.01
C ILE A 411 1.19 20.23 0.91
N HIS A 412 2.42 19.85 0.51
CA HIS A 412 3.54 20.79 0.41
C HIS A 412 3.22 21.90 -0.60
N GLN A 413 2.74 21.55 -1.79
CA GLN A 413 2.38 22.52 -2.83
C GLN A 413 1.31 23.50 -2.37
N ILE A 414 0.24 23.03 -1.70
CA ILE A 414 -0.83 23.89 -1.17
C ILE A 414 -0.24 24.90 -0.19
N VAL A 415 0.58 24.43 0.75
CA VAL A 415 1.11 25.24 1.84
C VAL A 415 2.16 26.23 1.33
N ASP A 416 3.06 25.79 0.46
CA ASP A 416 4.03 26.67 -0.22
C ASP A 416 3.31 27.77 -1.00
N THR A 417 2.31 27.38 -1.79
CA THR A 417 1.54 28.31 -2.62
C THR A 417 0.82 29.35 -1.76
N PHE A 418 0.18 28.92 -0.69
CA PHE A 418 -0.55 29.81 0.22
C PHE A 418 0.38 30.73 1.03
N ASN A 419 1.35 30.15 1.74
CA ASN A 419 2.20 30.91 2.66
C ASN A 419 3.18 31.84 1.93
N LYS A 420 3.61 31.48 0.70
CA LYS A 420 4.50 32.31 -0.13
C LYS A 420 3.73 33.14 -1.18
N LYS A 421 2.40 33.03 -1.23
CA LYS A 421 1.52 33.68 -2.22
C LYS A 421 1.96 33.46 -3.68
N LEU A 422 2.28 32.22 -4.05
CA LEU A 422 2.76 31.90 -5.40
C LEU A 422 1.62 32.00 -6.42
N THR A 423 1.80 32.80 -7.48
CA THR A 423 0.82 33.02 -8.56
C THR A 423 1.34 32.61 -9.94
N THR A 424 2.43 31.83 -9.98
CA THR A 424 3.06 31.38 -11.23
C THR A 424 2.17 30.49 -12.08
N ASN A 425 1.21 29.78 -11.46
CA ASN A 425 0.17 29.04 -12.17
C ASN A 425 -1.21 29.69 -11.92
N PRO A 426 -1.73 30.48 -12.89
CA PRO A 426 -3.01 31.16 -12.75
C PRO A 426 -4.22 30.22 -12.73
N LYS A 427 -4.05 28.95 -13.17
CA LYS A 427 -5.09 27.91 -13.07
C LYS A 427 -5.15 27.23 -11.69
N TYR A 428 -4.21 27.55 -10.80
CA TYR A 428 -4.10 26.94 -9.47
C TYR A 428 -4.26 27.95 -8.34
N ALA A 429 -3.67 29.15 -8.45
CA ALA A 429 -3.77 30.15 -7.40
C ALA A 429 -3.77 31.58 -7.95
N ARG A 430 -4.48 32.47 -7.24
CA ARG A 430 -4.58 33.89 -7.61
C ARG A 430 -4.85 34.75 -6.38
N GLU A 431 -4.25 35.95 -6.36
CA GLU A 431 -4.58 37.00 -5.39
C GLU A 431 -5.73 37.85 -5.95
N ILE A 432 -6.90 37.81 -5.29
CA ILE A 432 -8.12 38.47 -5.77
C ILE A 432 -8.35 39.77 -4.99
N PRO A 433 -8.32 40.94 -5.65
CA PRO A 433 -8.64 42.20 -5.00
C PRO A 433 -10.07 42.24 -4.46
N ILE A 434 -10.29 42.84 -3.29
CA ILE A 434 -11.64 43.04 -2.73
C ILE A 434 -12.52 43.85 -3.69
N SER A 435 -11.94 44.74 -4.50
CA SER A 435 -12.68 45.48 -5.53
C SER A 435 -13.26 44.59 -6.62
N GLU A 436 -12.57 43.50 -7.00
CA GLU A 436 -13.08 42.50 -7.95
C GLU A 436 -14.18 41.63 -7.32
N ILE A 437 -14.02 41.31 -6.03
CA ILE A 437 -15.02 40.54 -5.26
C ILE A 437 -16.30 41.37 -5.05
N ALA A 438 -16.16 42.66 -4.81
CA ALA A 438 -17.26 43.59 -4.60
C ALA A 438 -17.92 44.07 -5.90
N ASP A 439 -17.35 43.77 -7.07
CA ASP A 439 -17.95 44.10 -8.37
C ASP A 439 -19.36 43.48 -8.47
N PRO A 440 -20.36 44.19 -9.01
CA PRO A 440 -21.72 43.66 -9.13
C PRO A 440 -21.84 42.30 -9.85
N LYS A 441 -20.89 41.94 -10.72
CA LYS A 441 -20.84 40.62 -11.39
C LYS A 441 -20.52 39.48 -10.42
N ASN A 442 -19.77 39.78 -9.37
CA ASN A 442 -19.38 38.83 -8.33
C ASN A 442 -20.23 38.99 -7.05
N ASP A 443 -20.63 40.21 -6.67
CA ASP A 443 -21.46 40.51 -5.49
C ASP A 443 -21.05 39.71 -4.23
N TYR A 444 -19.77 39.79 -3.90
CA TYR A 444 -19.16 39.09 -2.75
C TYR A 444 -19.28 37.56 -2.81
N ASN A 445 -19.59 36.97 -3.97
CA ASN A 445 -19.56 35.52 -4.22
C ASN A 445 -18.10 35.06 -4.29
N LEU A 446 -17.71 34.11 -3.44
CA LEU A 446 -16.36 33.57 -3.35
C LEU A 446 -16.21 32.21 -4.06
N ASN A 447 -17.12 31.84 -4.96
CA ASN A 447 -17.02 30.59 -5.71
C ASN A 447 -15.72 30.57 -6.51
N ILE A 448 -14.83 29.62 -6.21
CA ILE A 448 -13.45 29.56 -6.74
C ILE A 448 -13.41 29.63 -8.28
N PRO A 449 -14.26 28.91 -9.04
CA PRO A 449 -14.27 28.97 -10.51
C PRO A 449 -14.61 30.34 -11.13
N ARG A 450 -15.10 31.31 -10.34
CA ARG A 450 -15.29 32.70 -10.82
C ARG A 450 -13.97 33.45 -10.96
N TYR A 451 -12.93 32.99 -10.26
CA TYR A 451 -11.67 33.70 -10.12
C TYR A 451 -10.47 32.92 -10.66
N ILE A 452 -10.57 31.59 -10.66
CA ILE A 452 -9.55 30.66 -11.13
C ILE A 452 -10.21 29.70 -12.12
N ASP A 453 -9.83 29.80 -13.40
CA ASP A 453 -10.23 28.82 -14.41
C ASP A 453 -9.25 27.64 -14.39
N SER A 454 -9.66 26.58 -13.70
CA SER A 454 -8.90 25.33 -13.61
C SER A 454 -9.28 24.33 -14.69
N GLN A 455 -10.12 24.66 -15.67
CA GLN A 455 -10.48 23.71 -16.73
C GLN A 455 -9.28 23.37 -17.61
N GLU A 456 -9.17 22.11 -18.01
CA GLU A 456 -8.23 21.74 -19.07
C GLU A 456 -8.76 22.30 -20.39
N PRO A 457 -7.90 22.87 -21.25
CA PRO A 457 -8.32 23.24 -22.59
C PRO A 457 -8.87 22.00 -23.29
N GLU A 458 -10.01 22.12 -23.97
CA GLU A 458 -10.50 21.04 -24.81
C GLU A 458 -9.46 20.70 -25.88
N ASP A 459 -9.30 19.41 -26.14
CA ASP A 459 -8.43 18.94 -27.22
C ASP A 459 -9.16 19.07 -28.55
N ILE A 460 -9.04 20.26 -29.15
CA ILE A 460 -9.81 20.65 -30.33
C ILE A 460 -9.31 19.87 -31.55
N GLN A 461 -10.19 19.13 -32.21
CA GLN A 461 -9.86 18.49 -33.49
C GLN A 461 -9.95 19.50 -34.66
N ASP A 462 -9.13 19.31 -35.70
CA ASP A 462 -9.06 20.21 -36.86
C ASP A 462 -9.69 19.53 -38.08
N ILE A 463 -10.73 20.15 -38.63
CA ILE A 463 -11.52 19.59 -39.75
C ILE A 463 -10.67 19.51 -41.02
N GLU A 464 -9.86 20.52 -41.30
CA GLU A 464 -9.04 20.57 -42.52
C GLU A 464 -7.90 19.53 -42.44
N ALA A 465 -7.31 19.34 -41.26
CA ALA A 465 -6.36 18.25 -41.01
C ALA A 465 -7.00 16.88 -41.22
N HIS A 466 -8.22 16.65 -40.75
CA HIS A 466 -8.96 15.40 -41.02
C HIS A 466 -9.26 15.17 -42.49
N LEU A 467 -9.47 16.23 -43.27
CA LEU A 467 -9.78 16.13 -44.69
C LEU A 467 -8.54 15.97 -45.57
N ARG A 468 -7.40 16.55 -45.18
CA ARG A 468 -6.21 16.71 -46.04
C ARG A 468 -4.89 16.30 -45.40
N GLY A 469 -4.92 15.76 -44.19
CA GLY A 469 -3.76 15.39 -43.40
C GLY A 469 -2.98 16.59 -42.86
N GLY A 470 -1.97 16.29 -42.05
CA GLY A 470 -1.05 17.26 -41.44
C GLY A 470 -1.47 17.72 -40.04
N ILE A 471 -0.50 17.81 -39.14
CA ILE A 471 -0.70 18.20 -37.74
C ILE A 471 -0.82 19.73 -37.66
N PRO A 472 -1.88 20.30 -37.05
CA PRO A 472 -2.03 21.74 -36.90
C PRO A 472 -0.90 22.39 -36.08
N ALA A 473 -0.45 23.57 -36.50
CA ALA A 473 0.58 24.36 -35.81
C ALA A 473 0.24 24.60 -34.33
N ARG A 474 -1.04 24.89 -34.05
CA ARG A 474 -1.58 25.09 -32.69
C ARG A 474 -1.29 23.91 -31.76
N ASP A 475 -1.42 22.67 -32.24
CA ASP A 475 -1.25 21.48 -31.42
C ASP A 475 0.22 21.19 -31.14
N ILE A 476 1.10 21.50 -32.10
CA ILE A 476 2.55 21.50 -31.88
C ILE A 476 2.92 22.61 -30.90
N ASP A 477 2.38 23.82 -31.04
CA ASP A 477 2.69 24.96 -30.16
C ASP A 477 2.15 24.78 -28.74
N ALA A 478 1.11 23.96 -28.52
CA ALA A 478 0.68 23.55 -27.19
C ALA A 478 1.78 22.82 -26.40
N LEU A 479 2.79 22.26 -27.10
CA LEU A 479 3.97 21.61 -26.51
C LEU A 479 5.13 22.58 -26.24
N ASN A 480 4.92 23.90 -26.32
CA ASN A 480 5.97 24.93 -26.20
C ASN A 480 6.88 24.79 -24.96
N LYS A 481 6.38 24.25 -23.84
CA LYS A 481 7.22 23.97 -22.66
C LYS A 481 8.41 23.05 -22.98
N TYR A 482 8.24 22.11 -23.92
CA TYR A 482 9.29 21.24 -24.42
C TYR A 482 10.18 21.98 -25.41
N TRP A 483 9.62 22.78 -26.33
CA TRP A 483 10.38 23.52 -27.34
C TRP A 483 11.27 24.62 -26.77
N GLN A 484 10.95 25.13 -25.58
CA GLN A 484 11.83 26.02 -24.82
C GLN A 484 13.09 25.33 -24.26
N VAL A 485 13.14 23.99 -24.30
CA VAL A 485 14.28 23.16 -23.89
C VAL A 485 14.89 22.47 -25.12
N TYR A 486 14.05 22.03 -26.06
CA TYR A 486 14.43 21.30 -27.26
C TYR A 486 14.05 22.05 -28.56
N PRO A 487 14.59 23.25 -28.82
CA PRO A 487 14.22 24.03 -30.00
C PRO A 487 14.63 23.36 -31.33
N SER A 488 15.80 22.71 -31.41
CA SER A 488 16.20 22.02 -32.65
C SER A 488 15.39 20.75 -32.86
N MET A 489 15.02 20.04 -31.79
CA MET A 489 14.16 18.86 -31.87
C MET A 489 12.82 19.16 -32.54
N LYS A 490 12.20 20.32 -32.26
CA LYS A 490 10.95 20.71 -32.95
C LYS A 490 11.15 20.75 -34.46
N ALA A 491 12.26 21.33 -34.93
CA ALA A 491 12.57 21.45 -36.34
C ALA A 491 12.90 20.09 -36.99
N ASP A 492 13.57 19.21 -36.27
CA ASP A 492 13.90 17.87 -36.75
C ASP A 492 12.66 16.98 -36.85
N LEU A 493 11.71 17.13 -35.92
CA LEU A 493 10.47 16.36 -35.89
C LEU A 493 9.42 16.83 -36.89
N PHE A 494 9.32 18.14 -37.16
CA PHE A 494 8.19 18.70 -37.91
C PHE A 494 8.63 19.60 -39.05
N THR A 495 8.08 19.35 -40.25
CA THR A 495 8.24 20.23 -41.42
C THR A 495 6.90 20.77 -41.87
N ALA A 496 6.82 22.09 -42.11
CA ALA A 496 5.60 22.72 -42.62
C ALA A 496 5.25 22.17 -44.02
N ILE A 497 3.97 21.94 -44.27
CA ILE A 497 3.47 21.44 -45.55
C ILE A 497 3.51 22.57 -46.59
N GLU A 498 4.07 22.30 -47.77
CA GLU A 498 4.12 23.27 -48.86
C GLU A 498 2.70 23.73 -49.25
N GLY A 499 2.49 25.05 -49.29
CA GLY A 499 1.17 25.64 -49.56
C GLY A 499 0.18 25.59 -48.39
N ARG A 500 0.52 24.97 -47.25
CA ARG A 500 -0.28 24.88 -46.02
C ARG A 500 0.60 25.13 -44.78
N PRO A 501 1.09 26.37 -44.57
CA PRO A 501 2.08 26.67 -43.51
C PRO A 501 1.57 26.47 -42.07
N GLU A 502 0.26 26.42 -41.86
CA GLU A 502 -0.37 26.13 -40.56
C GLU A 502 -0.45 24.62 -40.25
N TYR A 503 0.05 23.76 -41.13
CA TYR A 503 0.02 22.31 -40.99
C TYR A 503 1.41 21.71 -41.22
N PHE A 504 1.75 20.69 -40.45
CA PHE A 504 3.07 20.10 -40.42
C PHE A 504 3.01 18.59 -40.65
N ASN A 505 4.01 18.07 -41.36
CA ASN A 505 4.28 16.64 -41.42
C ASN A 505 5.20 16.25 -40.27
N LEU A 506 4.98 15.07 -39.70
CA LEU A 506 5.96 14.40 -38.86
C LEU A 506 7.05 13.81 -39.77
N ASN A 507 8.30 14.14 -39.51
CA ASN A 507 9.46 13.73 -40.33
C ASN A 507 9.93 12.29 -40.05
N ILE A 508 9.35 11.62 -39.06
CA ILE A 508 9.79 10.31 -38.57
C ILE A 508 8.61 9.33 -38.46
N ALA A 509 8.91 8.04 -38.60
CA ALA A 509 7.92 6.97 -38.44
C ALA A 509 7.44 6.85 -36.98
N HIS A 510 6.21 6.38 -36.77
CA HIS A 510 5.57 6.35 -35.45
C HIS A 510 6.29 5.49 -34.41
N ASP A 511 6.88 4.38 -34.85
CA ASP A 511 7.70 3.47 -34.06
C ASP A 511 9.08 4.07 -33.71
N GLU A 512 9.60 4.96 -34.55
CA GLU A 512 10.88 5.64 -34.36
C GLU A 512 10.80 6.94 -33.54
N ILE A 513 9.60 7.44 -33.18
CA ILE A 513 9.43 8.68 -32.38
C ILE A 513 10.21 8.60 -31.07
N LYS A 514 10.00 7.52 -30.33
CA LYS A 514 10.67 7.32 -29.03
C LYS A 514 12.19 7.32 -29.24
N ASN A 515 12.67 6.51 -30.17
CA ASN A 515 14.09 6.34 -30.44
C ASN A 515 14.76 7.66 -30.85
N SER A 516 14.09 8.43 -31.71
CA SER A 516 14.56 9.74 -32.19
C SER A 516 14.67 10.76 -31.06
N ILE A 517 13.66 10.85 -30.17
CA ILE A 517 13.69 11.76 -29.03
C ILE A 517 14.78 11.37 -28.03
N TYR A 518 14.90 10.08 -27.70
CA TYR A 518 15.86 9.57 -26.71
C TYR A 518 17.32 9.78 -27.12
N HIS A 519 17.63 9.72 -28.42
CA HIS A 519 18.99 9.90 -28.93
C HIS A 519 19.28 11.33 -29.41
N HIS A 520 18.30 12.23 -29.32
CA HIS A 520 18.49 13.63 -29.74
C HIS A 520 19.49 14.36 -28.82
N ALA A 521 20.34 15.21 -29.41
CA ALA A 521 21.39 15.92 -28.68
C ALA A 521 20.86 16.82 -27.55
N GLU A 522 19.75 17.53 -27.77
CA GLU A 522 19.17 18.39 -26.74
C GLU A 522 18.53 17.59 -25.58
N PHE A 523 18.00 16.39 -25.85
CA PHE A 523 17.44 15.53 -24.81
C PHE A 523 18.54 14.91 -23.94
N THR A 524 19.60 14.41 -24.58
CA THR A 524 20.77 13.87 -23.88
C THR A 524 21.48 14.95 -23.06
N ALA A 525 21.60 16.17 -23.58
CA ALA A 525 22.14 17.31 -22.84
C ALA A 525 21.28 17.69 -21.63
N PHE A 526 19.95 17.76 -21.79
CA PHE A 526 19.04 18.03 -20.67
C PHE A 526 19.09 16.92 -19.61
N SER A 527 19.10 15.65 -20.03
CA SER A 527 19.20 14.51 -19.13
C SER A 527 20.49 14.54 -18.31
N ALA A 528 21.63 14.86 -18.94
CA ALA A 528 22.90 15.04 -18.26
C ALA A 528 22.89 16.23 -17.28
N GLU A 529 22.20 17.33 -17.60
CA GLU A 529 22.01 18.44 -16.67
C GLU A 529 21.22 18.00 -15.44
N MET A 530 20.12 17.27 -15.61
CA MET A 530 19.30 16.79 -14.50
C MET A 530 20.03 15.74 -13.66
N GLU A 531 20.82 14.85 -14.28
CA GLU A 531 21.69 13.90 -13.60
C GLU A 531 22.74 14.63 -12.74
N LYS A 532 23.31 15.74 -13.23
CA LYS A 532 24.22 16.57 -12.43
C LYS A 532 23.51 17.17 -11.22
N VAL A 533 22.31 17.72 -11.39
CA VAL A 533 21.50 18.27 -10.27
C VAL A 533 21.24 17.20 -9.21
N PHE A 534 20.87 15.99 -9.62
CA PHE A 534 20.69 14.87 -8.70
C PHE A 534 22.00 14.44 -8.04
N THR A 535 23.10 14.37 -8.78
CA THR A 535 24.41 13.98 -8.26
C THR A 535 24.92 14.94 -7.18
N GLU A 536 24.69 16.24 -7.34
CA GLU A 536 25.01 17.25 -6.32
C GLU A 536 24.24 16.98 -5.02
N TRP A 537 22.92 16.75 -5.11
CA TRP A 537 22.09 16.38 -3.97
C TRP A 537 22.53 15.06 -3.33
N LYS A 538 22.73 14.02 -4.15
CA LYS A 538 23.15 12.67 -3.74
C LYS A 538 24.47 12.73 -2.98
N THR A 539 25.44 13.51 -3.44
CA THR A 539 26.74 13.66 -2.78
C THR A 539 26.61 14.32 -1.40
N GLU A 540 25.84 15.41 -1.32
CA GLU A 540 25.58 16.11 -0.06
C GLU A 540 24.86 15.19 0.93
N MET A 541 23.77 14.54 0.49
CA MET A 541 22.93 13.70 1.34
C MET A 541 23.60 12.39 1.70
N THR A 542 24.48 11.83 0.85
CA THR A 542 25.29 10.66 1.21
C THR A 542 26.18 10.97 2.40
N THR A 543 26.85 12.13 2.37
CA THR A 543 27.71 12.59 3.47
C THR A 543 26.89 12.79 4.74
N HIS A 544 25.74 13.47 4.63
CA HIS A 544 24.82 13.69 5.75
C HIS A 544 24.32 12.36 6.35
N CYS A 545 23.81 11.46 5.52
CA CYS A 545 23.25 10.17 5.95
C CYS A 545 24.31 9.27 6.60
N LYS A 546 25.55 9.22 6.08
CA LYS A 546 26.64 8.46 6.72
C LYS A 546 27.06 9.04 8.08
N ALA A 547 26.77 10.30 8.35
CA ALA A 547 27.05 10.96 9.63
C ALA A 547 25.95 10.77 10.68
N LEU A 548 24.82 10.14 10.33
CA LEU A 548 23.75 9.87 11.29
C LEU A 548 24.21 8.90 12.39
N GLU A 549 23.70 9.08 13.60
CA GLU A 549 24.05 8.27 14.78
C GLU A 549 22.80 7.88 15.59
N LYS A 550 23.01 7.03 16.60
CA LYS A 550 21.97 6.62 17.55
C LYS A 550 21.38 7.84 18.25
N GLY A 551 20.06 7.88 18.38
CA GLY A 551 19.31 9.02 18.92
C GLY A 551 18.97 10.13 17.92
N LEU A 552 19.15 9.89 16.62
CA LEU A 552 18.62 10.80 15.59
C LEU A 552 17.09 10.93 15.70
N HIS A 553 16.54 12.05 15.23
CA HIS A 553 15.09 12.26 15.12
C HIS A 553 14.59 12.01 13.68
N PRO A 554 13.95 10.86 13.39
CA PRO A 554 13.66 10.42 12.02
C PRO A 554 12.89 11.46 11.19
N LYS A 555 11.82 12.02 11.76
CA LYS A 555 10.94 13.03 11.12
C LYS A 555 11.69 14.32 10.75
N GLU A 556 12.64 14.76 11.58
CA GLU A 556 13.43 15.96 11.28
C GLU A 556 14.43 15.69 10.15
N GLN A 557 15.07 14.52 10.16
CA GLN A 557 16.05 14.15 9.15
C GLN A 557 15.41 13.97 7.78
N ILE A 558 14.28 13.26 7.67
CA ILE A 558 13.59 13.12 6.38
C ILE A 558 13.11 14.48 5.85
N ARG A 559 12.59 15.34 6.71
CA ARG A 559 12.22 16.71 6.32
C ARG A 559 13.41 17.45 5.73
N PHE A 560 14.57 17.40 6.38
CA PHE A 560 15.78 18.03 5.86
C PHE A 560 16.18 17.47 4.49
N ILE A 561 16.23 16.14 4.34
CA ILE A 561 16.64 15.47 3.10
C ILE A 561 15.68 15.80 1.94
N ALA A 562 14.37 15.72 2.19
CA ALA A 562 13.35 15.96 1.18
C ALA A 562 13.26 17.44 0.77
N GLU A 563 13.38 18.38 1.71
CA GLU A 563 13.43 19.82 1.43
C GLU A 563 14.66 20.20 0.60
N LYS A 564 15.81 19.55 0.86
CA LYS A 564 17.02 19.71 0.06
C LYS A 564 16.80 19.26 -1.38
N LEU A 565 16.13 18.12 -1.59
CA LEU A 565 15.81 17.62 -2.93
C LEU A 565 14.88 18.58 -3.68
N LEU A 566 13.79 18.99 -3.02
CA LEU A 566 12.82 19.95 -3.57
C LEU A 566 13.50 21.25 -3.99
N LYS A 567 14.42 21.77 -3.15
CA LYS A 567 15.17 23.00 -3.44
C LYS A 567 16.08 22.85 -4.67
N GLN A 568 16.74 21.71 -4.85
CA GLN A 568 17.65 21.48 -5.99
C GLN A 568 16.92 21.48 -7.34
N TYR A 569 15.68 21.00 -7.34
CA TYR A 569 14.79 20.99 -8.51
C TYR A 569 13.93 22.26 -8.65
N ALA A 570 14.08 23.24 -7.77
CA ALA A 570 13.36 24.51 -7.90
C ALA A 570 13.79 25.25 -9.18
N ASN A 571 12.81 25.70 -9.97
CA ASN A 571 13.01 26.44 -11.23
C ASN A 571 13.73 25.65 -12.35
N ARG A 572 13.74 24.32 -12.28
CA ARG A 572 14.22 23.46 -13.38
C ARG A 572 13.09 23.25 -14.40
N LYS A 573 13.39 23.48 -15.68
CA LYS A 573 12.40 23.34 -16.76
C LYS A 573 11.97 21.88 -16.91
N LEU A 574 10.73 21.64 -17.33
CA LEU A 574 10.11 20.32 -17.56
C LEU A 574 10.00 19.37 -16.36
N THR A 575 10.66 19.67 -15.24
CA THR A 575 10.54 18.93 -13.98
C THR A 575 9.55 19.59 -13.04
N ASP A 576 8.85 18.79 -12.24
CA ASP A 576 8.08 19.29 -11.11
C ASP A 576 8.83 19.01 -9.81
N LYS A 577 9.24 20.07 -9.10
CA LYS A 577 9.96 19.96 -7.82
C LYS A 577 9.15 19.20 -6.76
N TYR A 578 7.82 19.29 -6.80
CA TYR A 578 6.95 18.60 -5.85
C TYR A 578 6.82 17.11 -6.20
N ALA A 579 6.90 16.74 -7.49
CA ALA A 579 7.00 15.34 -7.89
C ALA A 579 8.32 14.71 -7.40
N MET A 580 9.45 15.43 -7.49
CA MET A 580 10.74 14.95 -6.93
C MET A 580 10.66 14.76 -5.42
N TYR A 581 10.02 15.69 -4.73
CA TYR A 581 9.73 15.56 -3.30
C TYR A 581 8.86 14.33 -3.01
N GLN A 582 7.84 14.06 -3.84
CA GLN A 582 6.99 12.88 -3.65
C GLN A 582 7.78 11.58 -3.77
N HIS A 583 8.67 11.45 -4.75
CA HIS A 583 9.48 10.24 -4.91
C HIS A 583 10.28 9.91 -3.65
N MET A 584 10.82 10.93 -2.98
CA MET A 584 11.50 10.78 -1.68
C MET A 584 10.53 10.35 -0.57
N MET A 585 9.34 10.96 -0.53
CA MET A 585 8.35 10.67 0.51
C MET A 585 7.66 9.31 0.33
N ASP A 586 7.52 8.83 -0.91
CA ASP A 586 7.05 7.46 -1.21
C ASP A 586 8.09 6.45 -0.71
N TYR A 587 9.37 6.65 -1.04
CA TYR A 587 10.43 5.77 -0.55
C TYR A 587 10.56 5.79 0.98
N TRP A 588 10.38 6.96 1.59
CA TRP A 588 10.27 7.09 3.03
C TRP A 588 9.18 6.22 3.61
N ALA A 589 7.95 6.34 3.10
CA ALA A 589 6.79 5.61 3.61
C ALA A 589 6.89 4.10 3.37
N GLU A 590 7.52 3.66 2.28
CA GLU A 590 7.64 2.26 1.90
C GLU A 590 8.76 1.51 2.63
N THR A 591 9.90 2.16 2.90
CA THR A 591 11.10 1.44 3.38
C THR A 591 11.99 2.29 4.30
N MET A 592 12.36 3.50 3.89
CA MET A 592 13.44 4.24 4.57
C MET A 592 13.05 4.70 5.98
N GLN A 593 11.75 4.86 6.26
CA GLN A 593 11.25 5.18 7.59
C GLN A 593 11.70 4.15 8.62
N ASP A 594 11.46 2.85 8.38
CA ASP A 594 11.82 1.79 9.33
C ASP A 594 13.33 1.79 9.60
N ASP A 595 14.16 1.97 8.56
CA ASP A 595 15.62 2.04 8.73
C ASP A 595 16.05 3.20 9.65
N PHE A 596 15.42 4.37 9.52
CA PHE A 596 15.76 5.53 10.37
C PHE A 596 15.36 5.29 11.83
N TYR A 597 14.24 4.61 12.07
CA TYR A 597 13.84 4.25 13.44
C TYR A 597 14.77 3.18 14.04
N GLU A 598 15.23 2.22 13.24
CA GLU A 598 16.23 1.24 13.67
C GLU A 598 17.57 1.91 14.00
N LEU A 599 18.01 2.86 13.17
CA LEU A 599 19.21 3.68 13.43
C LEU A 599 19.05 4.57 14.66
N ALA A 600 17.89 5.20 14.85
CA ALA A 600 17.62 6.00 16.05
C ALA A 600 17.73 5.16 17.32
N ALA A 601 17.23 3.93 17.29
CA ALA A 601 17.23 3.03 18.44
C ALA A 601 18.61 2.44 18.74
N ASP A 602 19.25 1.83 17.74
CA ASP A 602 20.45 1.00 17.94
C ASP A 602 21.66 1.44 17.11
N GLY A 603 21.52 2.43 16.24
CA GLY A 603 22.59 2.91 15.36
C GLY A 603 22.98 1.87 14.32
N TRP A 604 24.16 2.07 13.72
CA TRP A 604 24.61 1.26 12.58
C TRP A 604 24.83 -0.22 12.88
N ILE A 605 25.04 -0.61 14.14
CA ILE A 605 25.20 -2.01 14.54
C ILE A 605 23.95 -2.86 14.26
N ALA A 606 22.77 -2.23 14.10
CA ALA A 606 21.57 -2.93 13.67
C ALA A 606 21.76 -3.63 12.31
N GLY A 607 22.67 -3.15 11.45
CA GLY A 607 23.00 -3.79 10.17
C GLY A 607 23.74 -5.13 10.30
N ASN A 608 24.20 -5.51 11.49
CA ASN A 608 24.83 -6.80 11.75
C ASN A 608 23.82 -7.93 12.01
N GLU A 609 22.53 -7.63 12.04
CA GLU A 609 21.48 -8.59 12.41
C GLU A 609 20.64 -9.02 11.21
N VAL A 610 20.36 -10.33 11.17
CA VAL A 610 19.42 -10.97 10.25
C VAL A 610 18.53 -11.92 11.04
N LYS A 611 17.22 -11.88 10.79
CA LYS A 611 16.23 -12.76 11.40
C LYS A 611 15.63 -13.70 10.37
N ARG A 612 15.07 -14.80 10.84
CA ARG A 612 14.32 -15.73 10.00
C ARG A 612 12.83 -15.45 10.12
N ILE A 613 12.15 -15.36 8.98
CA ILE A 613 10.73 -15.10 8.93
C ILE A 613 9.99 -16.31 9.49
N GLU A 614 9.05 -16.05 10.39
CA GLU A 614 8.20 -17.06 11.01
C GLU A 614 6.79 -16.99 10.42
N LYS A 615 6.24 -18.13 10.00
CA LYS A 615 4.84 -18.26 9.56
C LYS A 615 4.07 -19.14 10.53
N LYS A 616 2.91 -18.65 10.96
CA LYS A 616 1.94 -19.44 11.71
C LYS A 616 1.22 -20.39 10.74
N THR A 617 1.21 -21.67 11.07
CA THR A 617 0.52 -22.71 10.32
C THR A 617 -0.34 -23.54 11.27
N LYS A 618 -1.55 -23.91 10.85
CA LYS A 618 -2.42 -24.78 11.66
C LYS A 618 -2.06 -26.24 11.43
N LYS A 619 -1.87 -26.99 12.52
CA LYS A 619 -1.76 -28.45 12.49
C LYS A 619 -2.86 -29.03 13.39
N GLY A 620 -4.05 -29.22 12.83
CA GLY A 620 -5.25 -29.48 13.62
C GLY A 620 -5.75 -28.19 14.29
N ASP A 621 -6.08 -28.27 15.58
CA ASP A 621 -6.53 -27.12 16.39
C ASP A 621 -5.37 -26.30 17.00
N GLU A 622 -4.12 -26.75 16.84
CA GLU A 622 -2.94 -26.06 17.38
C GLU A 622 -2.24 -25.18 16.31
N GLU A 623 -1.92 -23.94 16.69
CA GLU A 623 -1.03 -23.07 15.91
C GLU A 623 0.43 -23.51 16.11
N VAL A 624 1.09 -23.87 15.01
CA VAL A 624 2.53 -24.18 14.98
C VAL A 624 3.26 -23.10 14.20
N ILE A 625 4.29 -22.53 14.81
CA ILE A 625 5.19 -21.56 14.18
C ILE A 625 6.25 -22.34 13.38
N LYS A 626 6.35 -22.04 12.08
CA LYS A 626 7.36 -22.63 11.20
C LYS A 626 8.21 -21.53 10.56
N GLN A 627 9.51 -21.69 10.62
CA GLN A 627 10.44 -20.80 9.93
C GLN A 627 10.39 -21.01 8.42
N VAL A 628 10.38 -19.92 7.66
CA VAL A 628 10.50 -19.93 6.20
C VAL A 628 11.94 -20.27 5.84
N ALA A 629 12.13 -21.24 4.93
CA ALA A 629 13.45 -21.69 4.51
C ALA A 629 13.99 -20.89 3.32
N GLY A 630 15.31 -20.95 3.08
CA GLY A 630 15.97 -20.29 1.96
C GLY A 630 16.24 -18.80 2.20
N ILE A 631 16.88 -18.16 1.22
CA ILE A 631 17.18 -16.72 1.23
C ILE A 631 15.92 -15.87 1.40
N ASP A 632 14.80 -16.25 0.78
CA ASP A 632 13.51 -15.55 0.93
C ASP A 632 12.92 -15.67 2.34
N GLY A 633 13.43 -16.60 3.16
CA GLY A 633 13.11 -16.72 4.58
C GLY A 633 13.95 -15.82 5.48
N LEU A 634 14.91 -15.08 4.94
CA LEU A 634 15.77 -14.17 5.70
C LEU A 634 15.28 -12.72 5.60
N GLU A 635 15.31 -12.01 6.72
CA GLU A 635 15.01 -10.59 6.79
C GLU A 635 16.14 -9.89 7.57
N GLY A 636 16.94 -9.09 6.86
CA GLY A 636 17.97 -8.27 7.49
C GLY A 636 17.35 -7.01 8.10
N ARG A 637 17.92 -6.54 9.21
CA ARG A 637 17.33 -5.43 9.98
C ARG A 637 17.48 -4.07 9.29
N LEU A 638 18.68 -3.76 8.77
CA LEU A 638 18.93 -2.58 7.91
C LEU A 638 19.25 -2.96 6.45
N ILE A 639 19.97 -4.06 6.25
CA ILE A 639 20.46 -4.49 4.95
C ILE A 639 19.61 -5.67 4.47
N PRO A 640 18.88 -5.57 3.35
CA PRO A 640 18.18 -6.71 2.79
C PRO A 640 19.15 -7.81 2.33
N PRO A 641 18.84 -9.12 2.50
CA PRO A 641 19.72 -10.21 2.07
C PRO A 641 20.11 -10.14 0.59
N ARG A 642 19.18 -9.73 -0.29
CA ARG A 642 19.44 -9.55 -1.72
C ARG A 642 20.56 -8.53 -1.99
N LEU A 643 20.57 -7.43 -1.24
CA LEU A 643 21.58 -6.39 -1.38
C LEU A 643 22.94 -6.85 -0.83
N LEU A 644 22.93 -7.59 0.29
CA LEU A 644 24.14 -8.20 0.83
C LEU A 644 24.77 -9.19 -0.18
N ILE A 645 23.95 -10.02 -0.82
CA ILE A 645 24.38 -10.97 -1.85
C ILE A 645 25.02 -10.24 -3.02
N GLN A 646 24.38 -9.18 -3.51
CA GLN A 646 24.90 -8.38 -4.62
C GLN A 646 26.28 -7.79 -4.33
N GLU A 647 26.52 -7.28 -3.12
CA GLU A 647 27.78 -6.60 -2.80
C GLU A 647 28.89 -7.56 -2.35
N PHE A 648 28.57 -8.65 -1.66
CA PHE A 648 29.59 -9.53 -1.06
C PHE A 648 29.71 -10.93 -1.69
N PHE A 649 28.72 -11.34 -2.50
CA PHE A 649 28.67 -12.67 -3.12
C PHE A 649 28.31 -12.60 -4.63
N PRO A 650 28.94 -11.72 -5.43
CA PRO A 650 28.60 -11.57 -6.84
C PRO A 650 28.91 -12.83 -7.66
N THR A 651 29.92 -13.62 -7.26
CA THR A 651 30.28 -14.87 -7.94
C THR A 651 29.20 -15.94 -7.72
N GLU A 652 28.76 -16.13 -6.48
CA GLU A 652 27.70 -17.07 -6.15
C GLU A 652 26.36 -16.64 -6.74
N LYS A 653 26.07 -15.33 -6.73
CA LYS A 653 24.90 -14.76 -7.39
C LYS A 653 24.91 -15.11 -8.88
N LYS A 654 26.01 -14.84 -9.57
CA LYS A 654 26.15 -15.16 -10.99
C LYS A 654 26.01 -16.66 -11.26
N GLN A 655 26.61 -17.51 -10.43
CA GLN A 655 26.45 -18.97 -10.57
C GLN A 655 24.98 -19.41 -10.47
N ILE A 656 24.20 -18.78 -9.59
CA ILE A 656 22.76 -19.05 -9.46
C ILE A 656 22.01 -18.55 -10.70
N GLU A 657 22.29 -17.33 -11.16
CA GLU A 657 21.68 -16.76 -12.38
C GLU A 657 21.98 -17.63 -13.62
N ASP A 658 23.23 -18.07 -13.79
CA ASP A 658 23.64 -18.96 -14.88
C ASP A 658 22.88 -20.31 -14.80
N LEU A 659 22.69 -20.88 -13.61
CA LEU A 659 21.91 -22.11 -13.41
C LEU A 659 20.41 -21.92 -13.69
N GLU A 660 19.84 -20.77 -13.31
CA GLU A 660 18.45 -20.42 -13.58
C GLU A 660 18.20 -20.26 -15.09
N GLU A 661 19.11 -19.57 -15.81
CA GLU A 661 19.06 -19.42 -17.27
C GLU A 661 19.20 -20.76 -18.00
N GLU A 662 20.10 -21.64 -17.54
CA GLU A 662 20.23 -23.01 -18.07
C GLU A 662 18.93 -23.81 -17.87
N ILE A 663 18.29 -23.70 -16.70
CA ILE A 663 17.00 -24.37 -16.42
C ILE A 663 15.89 -23.80 -17.31
N GLU A 664 15.81 -22.48 -17.46
CA GLU A 664 14.81 -21.82 -18.31
C GLU A 664 14.96 -22.26 -19.78
N THR A 665 16.20 -22.33 -20.27
CA THR A 665 16.51 -22.84 -21.62
C THR A 665 16.03 -24.28 -21.78
N ILE A 666 16.34 -25.17 -20.82
CA ILE A 666 15.89 -26.57 -20.85
C ILE A 666 14.35 -26.66 -20.82
N VAL A 667 13.70 -25.83 -20.01
CA VAL A 667 12.23 -25.79 -19.93
C VAL A 667 11.62 -25.31 -21.25
N SER A 668 12.20 -24.29 -21.88
CA SER A 668 11.77 -23.81 -23.20
C SER A 668 11.88 -24.92 -24.25
N GLU A 669 13.04 -25.57 -24.35
CA GLU A 669 13.26 -26.68 -25.30
C GLU A 669 12.27 -27.84 -25.08
N LYS A 670 11.96 -28.16 -23.82
CA LYS A 670 10.96 -29.19 -23.49
C LYS A 670 9.55 -28.77 -23.92
N THR A 671 9.17 -27.52 -23.67
CA THR A 671 7.87 -26.99 -24.05
C THR A 671 7.71 -27.00 -25.56
N GLU A 672 8.73 -26.58 -26.32
CA GLU A 672 8.75 -26.65 -27.79
C GLU A 672 8.55 -28.09 -28.28
N LEU A 673 9.31 -29.06 -27.76
CA LEU A 673 9.13 -30.48 -28.13
C LEU A 673 7.71 -30.97 -27.81
N GLN A 674 7.14 -30.53 -26.70
CA GLN A 674 5.81 -30.94 -26.27
C GLN A 674 4.69 -30.28 -27.08
N GLU A 675 4.88 -29.06 -27.57
CA GLU A 675 3.98 -28.41 -28.51
C GLU A 675 4.04 -29.03 -29.90
N GLU A 676 5.26 -29.36 -30.38
CA GLU A 676 5.46 -29.98 -31.70
C GLU A 676 5.04 -31.45 -31.74
N HIS A 677 5.21 -32.20 -30.64
CA HIS A 677 5.05 -33.65 -30.60
C HIS A 677 4.10 -34.17 -29.52
N GLY A 678 3.27 -33.31 -28.91
CA GLY A 678 2.29 -33.68 -27.90
C GLY A 678 0.85 -33.86 -28.41
N GLY A 679 0.61 -33.74 -29.72
CA GLY A 679 -0.69 -33.91 -30.37
C GLY A 679 -1.23 -35.35 -30.33
N GLU A 680 -2.44 -35.56 -30.83
CA GLU A 680 -3.02 -36.90 -30.99
C GLU A 680 -2.12 -37.75 -31.93
N GLU A 681 -1.79 -38.97 -31.52
CA GLU A 681 -0.92 -39.92 -32.23
C GLU A 681 0.59 -39.57 -32.31
N ALA A 682 1.07 -38.57 -31.55
CA ALA A 682 2.48 -38.16 -31.53
C ALA A 682 3.29 -38.75 -30.35
N ALA A 683 4.63 -38.77 -30.46
CA ALA A 683 5.58 -39.32 -29.48
C ALA A 683 5.34 -38.95 -28.01
N LEU A 684 4.93 -37.70 -27.75
CA LEU A 684 4.82 -37.13 -26.39
C LEU A 684 3.37 -36.98 -25.93
N GLN A 685 2.42 -37.66 -26.57
CA GLN A 685 1.02 -37.64 -26.16
C GLN A 685 0.87 -38.09 -24.68
N GLY A 686 0.36 -37.19 -23.84
CA GLY A 686 0.14 -37.47 -22.41
C GLY A 686 1.42 -37.62 -21.58
N VAL A 687 2.59 -37.31 -22.14
CA VAL A 687 3.88 -37.40 -21.45
C VAL A 687 4.10 -36.15 -20.61
N SER A 688 4.08 -36.28 -19.27
CA SER A 688 4.29 -35.15 -18.35
C SER A 688 5.38 -35.41 -17.32
N THR A 689 5.69 -36.67 -17.07
CA THR A 689 6.71 -37.10 -16.12
C THR A 689 7.75 -37.99 -16.78
N LYS A 690 8.91 -38.15 -16.12
CA LYS A 690 9.94 -39.12 -16.54
C LYS A 690 9.38 -40.52 -16.73
N LYS A 691 8.45 -40.94 -15.87
CA LYS A 691 7.84 -42.27 -15.95
C LYS A 691 6.96 -42.41 -17.20
N ASP A 692 6.20 -41.37 -17.54
CA ASP A 692 5.36 -41.38 -18.75
C ASP A 692 6.23 -41.42 -20.01
N ALA A 693 7.34 -40.68 -20.02
CA ALA A 693 8.28 -40.68 -21.13
C ALA A 693 9.02 -42.03 -21.27
N GLU A 694 9.39 -42.68 -20.17
CA GLU A 694 9.96 -44.05 -20.20
C GLU A 694 8.95 -45.09 -20.71
N ALA A 695 7.67 -44.93 -20.37
CA ALA A 695 6.60 -45.79 -20.87
C ALA A 695 6.38 -45.59 -22.37
N ALA A 696 6.23 -44.34 -22.82
CA ALA A 696 6.11 -44.00 -24.24
C ALA A 696 7.30 -44.52 -25.05
N LEU A 697 8.53 -44.34 -24.54
CA LEU A 697 9.74 -44.87 -25.18
C LEU A 697 9.67 -46.40 -25.35
N SER A 698 9.20 -47.11 -24.31
CA SER A 698 9.08 -48.57 -24.36
C SER A 698 8.05 -49.01 -25.40
N ASP A 699 6.91 -48.33 -25.47
CA ASP A 699 5.84 -48.63 -26.43
C ASP A 699 6.30 -48.43 -27.87
N PHE A 700 6.97 -47.30 -28.17
CA PHE A 700 7.53 -47.05 -29.51
C PHE A 700 8.67 -48.01 -29.86
N ILE A 701 9.50 -48.44 -28.89
CA ILE A 701 10.51 -49.49 -29.12
C ILE A 701 9.86 -50.83 -29.48
N ILE A 702 8.74 -51.20 -28.84
CA ILE A 702 8.01 -52.43 -29.15
C ILE A 702 7.43 -52.36 -30.58
N GLN A 703 6.85 -51.22 -30.97
CA GLN A 703 6.35 -51.00 -32.34
C GLN A 703 7.49 -51.08 -33.37
N ALA A 704 8.63 -50.46 -33.09
CA ALA A 704 9.82 -50.57 -33.93
C ALA A 704 10.40 -51.99 -33.97
N MET A 705 10.26 -52.76 -32.88
CA MET A 705 10.71 -54.16 -32.81
C MET A 705 9.90 -55.04 -33.76
N GLU A 706 8.58 -54.82 -33.84
CA GLU A 706 7.69 -55.54 -34.77
C GLU A 706 8.12 -55.32 -36.23
N GLU A 707 8.39 -54.07 -36.60
CA GLU A 707 8.75 -53.69 -37.97
C GLU A 707 10.17 -54.13 -38.36
N TYR A 708 11.17 -53.81 -37.53
CA TYR A 708 12.59 -53.98 -37.91
C TYR A 708 13.22 -55.28 -37.40
N TYR A 709 12.65 -55.91 -36.36
CA TYR A 709 13.22 -57.09 -35.69
C TYR A 709 12.16 -58.18 -35.40
N PRO A 710 11.45 -58.72 -36.40
CA PRO A 710 10.29 -59.60 -36.21
C PRO A 710 10.60 -60.89 -35.43
N ALA A 711 11.84 -61.39 -35.49
CA ALA A 711 12.29 -62.54 -34.73
C ALA A 711 12.42 -62.25 -33.22
N ASP A 712 12.78 -61.02 -32.86
CA ASP A 712 12.81 -60.58 -31.46
C ASP A 712 11.40 -60.22 -30.98
N TYR A 713 10.57 -59.60 -31.83
CA TYR A 713 9.14 -59.35 -31.51
C TYR A 713 8.36 -60.65 -31.22
N SER A 714 8.60 -61.72 -31.99
CA SER A 714 7.99 -63.03 -31.72
C SER A 714 8.34 -63.58 -30.33
N LYS A 715 9.54 -63.30 -29.82
CA LYS A 715 9.94 -63.66 -28.45
C LYS A 715 9.24 -62.77 -27.43
N TYR A 716 9.15 -61.47 -27.70
CA TYR A 716 8.41 -60.52 -26.86
C TYR A 716 6.96 -60.98 -26.67
N GLU A 717 6.26 -61.29 -27.76
CA GLU A 717 4.85 -61.74 -27.72
C GLU A 717 4.70 -63.06 -26.94
N SER A 718 5.66 -63.99 -27.06
CA SER A 718 5.70 -65.21 -26.25
C SER A 718 5.84 -64.91 -24.76
N PHE A 719 6.77 -64.02 -24.38
CA PHE A 719 6.95 -63.64 -22.98
C PHE A 719 5.76 -62.87 -22.42
N GLU A 720 5.13 -62.01 -23.23
CA GLU A 720 3.92 -61.28 -22.85
C GLU A 720 2.73 -62.21 -22.63
N LYS A 721 2.49 -63.17 -23.55
CA LYS A 721 1.47 -64.23 -23.36
C LYS A 721 1.71 -65.02 -22.08
N GLN A 722 2.96 -65.33 -21.76
CA GLN A 722 3.31 -66.01 -20.51
C GLN A 722 3.06 -65.11 -19.28
N ALA A 723 3.42 -63.83 -19.35
CA ALA A 723 3.17 -62.86 -18.30
C ALA A 723 1.66 -62.68 -18.03
N ALA A 724 0.86 -62.50 -19.09
CA ALA A 724 -0.60 -62.37 -19.01
C ALA A 724 -1.25 -63.61 -18.40
N LYS A 725 -0.82 -64.81 -18.81
CA LYS A 725 -1.28 -66.07 -18.22
C LYS A 725 -0.98 -66.14 -16.71
N ASN A 726 0.25 -65.82 -16.31
CA ASN A 726 0.63 -65.82 -14.90
C ASN A 726 -0.14 -64.75 -14.10
N GLN A 727 -0.37 -63.56 -14.66
CA GLN A 727 -1.12 -62.49 -14.01
C GLN A 727 -2.61 -62.85 -13.86
N ALA A 728 -3.21 -63.54 -14.83
CA ALA A 728 -4.56 -64.09 -14.72
C ALA A 728 -4.64 -65.11 -13.57
N THR A 729 -3.67 -66.03 -13.47
CA THR A 729 -3.57 -66.99 -12.36
C THR A 729 -3.40 -66.29 -11.01
N LEU A 730 -2.60 -65.22 -10.93
CA LEU A 730 -2.47 -64.42 -9.70
C LEU A 730 -3.80 -63.76 -9.33
N LYS A 731 -4.51 -63.16 -10.29
CA LYS A 731 -5.80 -62.48 -10.04
C LYS A 731 -6.90 -63.44 -9.62
N GLU A 732 -7.00 -64.59 -10.28
CA GLU A 732 -7.96 -65.65 -9.97
C GLU A 732 -7.81 -66.17 -8.54
N ASN A 733 -6.56 -66.31 -8.08
CA ASN A 733 -6.25 -66.85 -6.76
C ASN A 733 -6.09 -65.78 -5.66
N ALA A 734 -6.04 -64.48 -5.99
CA ALA A 734 -5.77 -63.39 -5.05
C ALA A 734 -6.81 -63.21 -3.93
N SER A 735 -8.04 -63.67 -4.19
CA SER A 735 -9.18 -63.63 -3.27
C SER A 735 -9.40 -64.93 -2.51
N HIS A 736 -8.58 -65.96 -2.77
CA HIS A 736 -8.68 -67.23 -2.07
C HIS A 736 -8.27 -67.06 -0.60
N ALA A 737 -9.01 -67.65 0.34
CA ALA A 737 -8.81 -67.46 1.78
C ALA A 737 -7.36 -67.76 2.22
N ALA A 738 -6.76 -68.82 1.68
CA ALA A 738 -5.38 -69.20 1.92
C ALA A 738 -4.33 -68.14 1.48
N ILE A 739 -4.65 -67.30 0.49
CA ILE A 739 -3.79 -66.21 0.00
C ILE A 739 -4.04 -64.92 0.78
N GLU A 740 -5.31 -64.62 1.08
CA GLU A 740 -5.74 -63.49 1.91
C GLU A 740 -5.04 -63.48 3.28
N LEU A 741 -4.99 -64.63 3.95
CA LEU A 741 -4.37 -64.79 5.27
C LEU A 741 -2.86 -64.54 5.30
N LEU A 742 -2.19 -64.57 4.14
CA LEU A 742 -0.75 -64.37 4.00
C LEU A 742 -0.38 -62.91 3.65
N LYS A 743 -1.38 -62.02 3.47
CA LYS A 743 -1.16 -60.59 3.23
C LYS A 743 -0.75 -59.89 4.52
N ASN A 744 0.21 -58.96 4.43
CA ASN A 744 0.57 -58.13 5.57
C ASN A 744 -0.46 -57.01 5.81
N ALA A 745 -0.30 -56.23 6.88
CA ALA A 745 -1.21 -55.14 7.26
C ALA A 745 -1.39 -54.04 6.20
N LYS A 746 -0.53 -53.98 5.17
CA LYS A 746 -0.66 -53.09 4.01
C LYS A 746 -1.26 -53.78 2.77
N GLY A 747 -1.76 -55.01 2.91
CA GLY A 747 -2.35 -55.81 1.83
C GLY A 747 -1.34 -56.44 0.86
N SER A 748 -0.04 -56.41 1.17
CA SER A 748 1.01 -56.92 0.26
C SER A 748 1.48 -58.33 0.63
N LEU A 749 1.80 -59.12 -0.39
CA LEU A 749 2.20 -60.53 -0.28
C LEU A 749 3.68 -60.68 -0.66
N THR A 750 4.46 -61.43 0.13
CA THR A 750 5.88 -61.67 -0.16
C THR A 750 6.12 -63.13 -0.57
N GLN A 751 7.16 -63.37 -1.38
CA GLN A 751 7.57 -64.75 -1.73
C GLN A 751 7.90 -65.59 -0.49
N LYS A 752 8.41 -64.96 0.57
CA LYS A 752 8.67 -65.64 1.85
C LYS A 752 7.37 -66.05 2.53
N ALA A 753 6.41 -65.13 2.66
CA ALA A 753 5.09 -65.42 3.26
C ALA A 753 4.36 -66.55 2.52
N LEU A 754 4.48 -66.61 1.19
CA LEU A 754 3.93 -67.70 0.38
C LEU A 754 4.63 -69.05 0.62
N LYS A 755 5.96 -69.07 0.75
CA LYS A 755 6.71 -70.30 1.06
C LYS A 755 6.39 -70.81 2.46
N ASP A 756 6.41 -69.92 3.45
CA ASP A 756 6.10 -70.24 4.85
C ASP A 756 4.64 -70.71 4.97
N GLY A 757 3.71 -70.05 4.25
CA GLY A 757 2.30 -70.44 4.17
C GLY A 757 2.07 -71.80 3.49
N LEU A 758 2.89 -72.14 2.49
CA LEU A 758 2.82 -73.44 1.81
C LEU A 758 3.28 -74.59 2.74
N GLU A 759 4.30 -74.34 3.58
CA GLU A 759 4.78 -75.29 4.58
C GLU A 759 3.78 -75.49 5.73
N ALA A 760 3.11 -74.40 6.14
CA ALA A 760 2.16 -74.40 7.26
C ALA A 760 0.74 -74.90 6.89
N ALA A 761 0.35 -74.84 5.61
CA ALA A 761 -0.96 -75.30 5.18
C ALA A 761 -1.13 -76.81 5.45
N THR A 762 -2.28 -77.23 5.95
CA THR A 762 -2.59 -78.65 6.22
C THR A 762 -3.55 -79.24 5.19
N GLU A 763 -4.40 -78.41 4.59
CA GLU A 763 -5.35 -78.82 3.56
C GLU A 763 -4.69 -78.91 2.17
N PRO A 764 -4.83 -80.03 1.45
CA PRO A 764 -4.24 -80.21 0.13
C PRO A 764 -4.68 -79.16 -0.91
N ALA A 765 -5.92 -78.66 -0.79
CA ALA A 765 -6.45 -77.63 -1.68
C ALA A 765 -5.76 -76.28 -1.48
N ASP A 766 -5.54 -75.87 -0.24
CA ASP A 766 -4.86 -74.62 0.11
C ASP A 766 -3.38 -74.66 -0.31
N LYS A 767 -2.69 -75.79 -0.08
CA LYS A 767 -1.32 -75.99 -0.57
C LYS A 767 -1.22 -75.77 -2.07
N LYS A 768 -2.13 -76.38 -2.84
CA LYS A 768 -2.12 -76.27 -4.30
C LYS A 768 -2.36 -74.84 -4.77
N VAL A 769 -3.25 -74.09 -4.11
CA VAL A 769 -3.51 -72.68 -4.44
C VAL A 769 -2.30 -71.79 -4.11
N ILE A 770 -1.67 -71.98 -2.93
CA ILE A 770 -0.47 -71.23 -2.54
C ILE A 770 0.72 -71.55 -3.47
N GLU A 771 0.92 -72.81 -3.83
CA GLU A 771 1.96 -73.25 -4.77
C GLU A 771 1.76 -72.64 -6.16
N ASN A 772 0.54 -72.72 -6.70
CA ASN A 772 0.18 -72.10 -7.98
C ASN A 772 0.38 -70.58 -7.97
N TYR A 773 0.00 -69.91 -6.88
CA TYR A 773 0.19 -68.46 -6.72
C TYR A 773 1.67 -68.10 -6.66
N LEU A 774 2.47 -68.86 -5.89
CA LEU A 774 3.90 -68.66 -5.75
C LEU A 774 4.64 -68.86 -7.08
N ASP A 775 4.30 -69.89 -7.84
CA ASP A 775 4.93 -70.16 -9.13
C ASP A 775 4.46 -69.18 -10.20
N ALA A 776 3.19 -68.78 -10.21
CA ALA A 776 2.72 -67.69 -11.06
C ALA A 776 3.45 -66.37 -10.73
N LEU A 777 3.71 -66.08 -9.45
CA LEU A 777 4.44 -64.88 -9.02
C LEU A 777 5.91 -64.91 -9.47
N LYS A 778 6.59 -66.05 -9.31
CA LYS A 778 7.98 -66.23 -9.80
C LYS A 778 8.06 -66.13 -11.32
N ASN A 779 7.16 -66.79 -12.03
CA ASN A 779 7.15 -66.82 -13.48
C ASN A 779 6.75 -65.46 -14.07
N ALA A 780 5.82 -64.74 -13.46
CA ALA A 780 5.52 -63.36 -13.82
C ALA A 780 6.75 -62.44 -13.65
N ALA A 781 7.48 -62.57 -12.53
CA ALA A 781 8.72 -61.81 -12.32
C ALA A 781 9.82 -62.17 -13.33
N LYS A 782 9.92 -63.46 -13.70
CA LYS A 782 10.85 -63.93 -14.73
C LYS A 782 10.50 -63.38 -16.11
N SER A 783 9.24 -63.53 -16.55
CA SER A 783 8.77 -63.01 -17.85
C SER A 783 8.91 -61.49 -17.93
N ALA A 784 8.60 -60.75 -16.86
CA ALA A 784 8.82 -59.30 -16.81
C ALA A 784 10.30 -58.92 -16.98
N LYS A 785 11.22 -59.69 -16.37
CA LYS A 785 12.67 -59.49 -16.54
C LYS A 785 13.12 -59.80 -17.98
N GLU A 786 12.60 -60.88 -18.58
CA GLU A 786 12.91 -61.28 -19.96
C GLU A 786 12.39 -60.25 -20.97
N ILE A 787 11.16 -59.76 -20.80
CA ILE A 787 10.58 -58.66 -21.59
C ILE A 787 11.46 -57.41 -21.49
N LYS A 788 11.77 -56.98 -20.27
CA LYS A 788 12.62 -55.79 -20.04
C LYS A 788 13.99 -55.94 -20.72
N THR A 789 14.66 -57.08 -20.52
CA THR A 789 15.98 -57.35 -21.12
C THR A 789 15.92 -57.32 -22.65
N LEU A 790 14.84 -57.87 -23.23
CA LEU A 790 14.64 -57.90 -24.67
C LEU A 790 14.38 -56.50 -25.25
N VAL A 791 13.53 -55.71 -24.60
CA VAL A 791 13.28 -54.31 -24.97
C VAL A 791 14.56 -53.48 -24.90
N GLU A 792 15.36 -53.62 -23.84
CA GLU A 792 16.69 -52.98 -23.71
C GLU A 792 17.65 -53.41 -24.83
N THR A 793 17.72 -54.71 -25.11
CA THR A 793 18.58 -55.25 -26.17
C THR A 793 18.21 -54.71 -27.55
N VAL A 794 16.91 -54.58 -27.84
CA VAL A 794 16.43 -54.02 -29.11
C VAL A 794 16.60 -52.51 -29.15
N ALA A 795 16.44 -51.81 -28.04
CA ALA A 795 16.72 -50.37 -27.94
C ALA A 795 18.17 -50.04 -28.36
N ASP A 796 19.13 -50.88 -27.97
CA ASP A 796 20.55 -50.75 -28.34
C ASP A 796 20.75 -51.02 -29.85
N LYS A 797 20.10 -52.06 -30.39
CA LYS A 797 20.14 -52.36 -31.83
C LYS A 797 19.55 -51.21 -32.67
N LEU A 798 18.42 -50.66 -32.22
CA LEU A 798 17.75 -49.54 -32.87
C LEU A 798 18.62 -48.26 -32.88
N GLU A 799 19.53 -48.07 -31.92
CA GLU A 799 20.42 -46.91 -31.91
C GLU A 799 21.32 -46.84 -33.16
N THR A 800 21.73 -47.99 -33.70
CA THR A 800 22.48 -48.04 -34.95
C THR A 800 21.61 -47.64 -36.15
N ASN A 801 20.33 -48.03 -36.15
CA ASN A 801 19.37 -47.68 -37.20
C ASN A 801 18.96 -46.20 -37.14
N ILE A 802 18.78 -45.64 -35.93
CA ILE A 802 18.48 -44.22 -35.74
C ILE A 802 19.60 -43.35 -36.33
N LYS A 803 20.86 -43.76 -36.18
CA LYS A 803 22.01 -43.04 -36.77
C LYS A 803 22.09 -43.17 -38.29
N ALA A 804 21.60 -44.27 -38.87
CA ALA A 804 21.67 -44.54 -40.31
C ALA A 804 20.49 -43.95 -41.10
N THR A 805 19.28 -43.97 -40.53
CA THR A 805 18.03 -43.51 -41.15
C THR A 805 17.13 -42.82 -40.11
N PRO A 806 17.49 -41.60 -39.66
CA PRO A 806 16.80 -40.92 -38.56
C PRO A 806 15.35 -40.52 -38.87
N ASP A 807 15.01 -40.36 -40.16
CA ASP A 807 13.69 -39.89 -40.60
C ASP A 807 12.64 -41.00 -40.74
N ALA A 808 12.99 -42.25 -40.46
CA ALA A 808 12.03 -43.35 -40.46
C ALA A 808 11.04 -43.17 -39.29
N GLU A 809 9.74 -43.32 -39.56
CA GLU A 809 8.61 -42.94 -38.68
C GLU A 809 8.82 -43.31 -37.21
N TYR A 810 8.98 -44.60 -36.87
CA TYR A 810 9.21 -45.04 -35.49
C TYR A 810 10.56 -44.61 -34.90
N LEU A 811 11.61 -44.49 -35.72
CA LEU A 811 12.94 -44.10 -35.26
C LEU A 811 13.01 -42.61 -34.90
N LYS A 812 12.26 -41.77 -35.62
CA LYS A 812 12.09 -40.34 -35.34
C LYS A 812 11.39 -40.12 -34.01
N GLU A 813 10.26 -40.79 -33.78
CA GLU A 813 9.49 -40.68 -32.53
C GLU A 813 10.31 -41.17 -31.32
N ILE A 814 11.04 -42.30 -31.45
CA ILE A 814 11.98 -42.78 -30.41
C ILE A 814 13.08 -41.73 -30.12
N GLY A 815 13.61 -41.07 -31.16
CA GLY A 815 14.61 -40.01 -31.02
C GLY A 815 14.08 -38.80 -30.24
N ILE A 816 12.85 -38.37 -30.53
CA ILE A 816 12.16 -37.27 -29.84
C ILE A 816 11.96 -37.60 -28.35
N ILE A 817 11.45 -38.80 -28.04
CA ILE A 817 11.21 -39.22 -26.65
C ILE A 817 12.52 -39.32 -25.87
N ARG A 818 13.59 -39.84 -26.49
CA ARG A 818 14.93 -39.88 -25.88
C ARG A 818 15.45 -38.47 -25.58
N LYS A 819 15.35 -37.53 -26.52
CA LYS A 819 15.74 -36.13 -26.30
C LYS A 819 14.93 -35.51 -25.16
N TYR A 820 13.62 -35.75 -25.11
CA TYR A 820 12.76 -35.25 -24.03
C TYR A 820 13.12 -35.84 -22.66
N LEU A 821 13.44 -37.15 -22.60
CA LEU A 821 13.94 -37.81 -21.39
C LEU A 821 15.27 -37.24 -20.92
N GLU A 822 16.21 -36.99 -21.84
CA GLU A 822 17.50 -36.36 -21.52
C GLU A 822 17.29 -34.97 -20.92
N LEU A 823 16.38 -34.17 -21.48
CA LEU A 823 16.04 -32.84 -20.95
C LEU A 823 15.39 -32.92 -19.56
N LEU A 824 14.49 -33.88 -19.31
CA LEU A 824 13.92 -34.12 -17.98
C LEU A 824 14.98 -34.47 -16.92
N VAL A 825 15.96 -35.30 -17.29
CA VAL A 825 17.07 -35.66 -16.40
C VAL A 825 17.96 -34.45 -16.14
N LYS A 826 18.37 -33.73 -17.19
CA LYS A 826 19.17 -32.50 -17.08
C LYS A 826 18.48 -31.45 -16.22
N GLU A 827 17.18 -31.21 -16.41
CA GLU A 827 16.39 -30.30 -15.60
C GLU A 827 16.44 -30.68 -14.11
N SER A 828 16.27 -31.97 -13.79
CA SER A 828 16.34 -32.47 -12.42
C SER A 828 17.74 -32.31 -11.81
N GLU A 829 18.79 -32.57 -12.57
CA GLU A 829 20.19 -32.41 -12.14
C GLU A 829 20.50 -30.94 -11.86
N LYS A 830 20.15 -30.05 -12.80
CA LYS A 830 20.36 -28.61 -12.67
C LYS A 830 19.55 -27.99 -11.53
N LYS A 831 18.31 -28.43 -11.31
CA LYS A 831 17.51 -28.03 -10.13
C LYS A 831 18.16 -28.48 -8.82
N ALA A 832 18.80 -29.64 -8.79
CA ALA A 832 19.54 -30.10 -7.61
C ALA A 832 20.82 -29.28 -7.37
N GLU A 833 21.55 -28.94 -8.44
CA GLU A 833 22.70 -28.02 -8.39
C GLU A 833 22.31 -26.63 -7.88
N LEU A 834 21.23 -26.05 -8.44
CA LEU A 834 20.68 -24.76 -8.03
C LEU A 834 20.29 -24.77 -6.55
N LYS A 835 19.56 -25.81 -6.09
CA LYS A 835 19.19 -25.95 -4.69
C LYS A 835 20.42 -25.98 -3.78
N LYS A 836 21.44 -26.75 -4.14
CA LYS A 836 22.68 -26.83 -3.37
C LYS A 836 23.40 -25.48 -3.32
N ALA A 837 23.49 -24.77 -4.45
CA ALA A 837 24.11 -23.45 -4.52
C ALA A 837 23.36 -22.42 -3.65
N LEU A 838 22.03 -22.45 -3.65
CA LEU A 838 21.18 -21.61 -2.80
C LEU A 838 21.37 -21.92 -1.31
N ASP A 839 21.40 -23.20 -0.92
CA ASP A 839 21.63 -23.63 0.47
C ASP A 839 23.02 -23.18 0.97
N GLU A 840 24.05 -23.31 0.13
CA GLU A 840 25.42 -22.86 0.45
C GLU A 840 25.51 -21.33 0.55
N LEU A 841 24.83 -20.60 -0.35
CA LEU A 841 24.74 -19.14 -0.30
C LEU A 841 24.03 -18.67 0.97
N GLU A 842 22.94 -19.33 1.38
CA GLU A 842 22.22 -18.99 2.61
C GLU A 842 23.13 -19.03 3.84
N ILE A 843 23.92 -20.10 3.98
CA ILE A 843 24.89 -20.24 5.09
C ILE A 843 25.91 -19.10 5.06
N LYS A 844 26.46 -18.77 3.87
CA LYS A 844 27.43 -17.68 3.71
C LYS A 844 26.84 -16.32 4.07
N VAL A 845 25.60 -16.05 3.63
CA VAL A 845 24.86 -14.81 3.89
C VAL A 845 24.66 -14.62 5.39
N ILE A 846 24.11 -15.61 6.10
CA ILE A 846 23.88 -15.53 7.55
C ILE A 846 25.20 -15.30 8.30
N ALA A 847 26.27 -15.98 7.89
CA ALA A 847 27.59 -15.85 8.51
C ALA A 847 28.30 -14.51 8.22
N LYS A 848 27.85 -13.75 7.20
CA LYS A 848 28.44 -12.47 6.80
C LYS A 848 27.90 -11.30 7.61
N TYR A 849 26.62 -11.27 7.94
CA TYR A 849 25.98 -10.20 8.73
C TYR A 849 26.78 -9.78 10.00
N PRO A 850 27.13 -10.70 10.93
CA PRO A 850 27.86 -10.31 12.14
C PRO A 850 29.31 -9.87 11.90
N LYS A 851 29.84 -10.04 10.68
CA LYS A 851 31.21 -9.66 10.29
C LYS A 851 31.27 -8.33 9.54
N LEU A 852 30.14 -7.70 9.24
CA LEU A 852 30.10 -6.41 8.57
C LEU A 852 30.69 -5.33 9.47
N THR A 853 31.61 -4.55 8.94
CA THR A 853 32.09 -3.35 9.61
C THR A 853 31.03 -2.24 9.55
N ILE A 854 31.12 -1.24 10.41
CA ILE A 854 30.22 -0.08 10.34
C ILE A 854 30.33 0.62 8.97
N ASP A 855 31.52 0.66 8.38
CA ASP A 855 31.73 1.27 7.06
C ASP A 855 31.07 0.45 5.94
N ASP A 856 31.14 -0.88 6.01
CA ASP A 856 30.41 -1.78 5.10
C ASP A 856 28.90 -1.52 5.20
N ILE A 857 28.37 -1.39 6.42
CA ILE A 857 26.94 -1.15 6.64
C ILE A 857 26.54 0.23 6.10
N LYS A 858 27.29 1.28 6.42
CA LYS A 858 27.03 2.65 5.94
C LYS A 858 27.06 2.71 4.42
N THR A 859 28.03 2.08 3.78
CA THR A 859 28.15 2.05 2.32
C THR A 859 26.99 1.27 1.69
N THR A 860 26.64 0.11 2.24
CA THR A 860 25.54 -0.72 1.72
C THR A 860 24.18 -0.03 1.91
N VAL A 861 23.90 0.52 3.08
CA VAL A 861 22.62 1.16 3.39
C VAL A 861 22.50 2.53 2.72
N VAL A 862 23.49 3.40 2.84
CA VAL A 862 23.36 4.75 2.28
C VAL A 862 23.53 4.73 0.77
N ASP A 863 24.62 4.16 0.25
CA ASP A 863 24.98 4.34 -1.16
C ASP A 863 24.17 3.41 -2.06
N LYS A 864 24.01 2.15 -1.64
CA LYS A 864 23.41 1.09 -2.47
C LYS A 864 21.91 0.94 -2.26
N LYS A 865 21.43 1.05 -1.02
CA LYS A 865 20.00 0.96 -0.69
C LYS A 865 19.31 2.30 -0.91
N TRP A 866 19.64 3.32 -0.12
CA TRP A 866 18.88 4.58 -0.12
C TRP A 866 19.14 5.43 -1.36
N MET A 867 20.40 5.71 -1.68
CA MET A 867 20.76 6.54 -2.83
C MET A 867 20.56 5.80 -4.16
N GLY A 868 20.81 4.49 -4.19
CA GLY A 868 20.55 3.65 -5.35
C GLY A 868 19.06 3.61 -5.74
N GLU A 869 18.17 3.47 -4.75
CA GLU A 869 16.72 3.52 -4.99
C GLU A 869 16.27 4.91 -5.46
N MET A 870 16.75 5.98 -4.81
CA MET A 870 16.42 7.35 -5.23
C MET A 870 16.93 7.67 -6.64
N GLU A 871 18.11 7.18 -7.01
CA GLU A 871 18.65 7.33 -8.37
C GLU A 871 17.75 6.66 -9.41
N SER A 872 17.30 5.44 -9.13
CA SER A 872 16.36 4.71 -9.99
C SER A 872 15.04 5.47 -10.18
N ARG A 873 14.45 5.98 -9.09
CA ARG A 873 13.19 6.76 -9.13
C ARG A 873 13.32 8.05 -9.91
N ILE A 874 14.39 8.81 -9.67
CA ILE A 874 14.63 10.07 -10.37
C ILE A 874 14.90 9.84 -11.86
N LYS A 875 15.67 8.80 -12.20
CA LYS A 875 15.90 8.42 -13.61
C LYS A 875 14.58 8.03 -14.30
N THR A 876 13.74 7.27 -13.63
CA THR A 876 12.41 6.90 -14.15
C THR A 876 11.53 8.14 -14.38
N GLU A 877 11.57 9.14 -13.50
CA GLU A 877 10.84 10.40 -13.73
C GLU A 877 11.38 11.19 -14.93
N MET A 878 12.70 11.16 -15.17
CA MET A 878 13.30 11.76 -16.36
C MET A 878 12.83 11.04 -17.64
N ASP A 879 12.82 9.71 -17.62
CA ASP A 879 12.28 8.91 -18.72
C ASP A 879 10.80 9.23 -18.98
N ASN A 880 10.01 9.42 -17.92
CA ASN A 880 8.60 9.81 -18.02
C ASN A 880 8.39 11.16 -18.70
N ILE A 881 9.30 12.14 -18.56
CA ILE A 881 9.22 13.43 -19.28
C ILE A 881 9.25 13.18 -20.79
N SER A 882 10.19 12.36 -21.27
CA SER A 882 10.31 12.02 -22.69
C SER A 882 9.14 11.17 -23.19
N HIS A 883 8.67 10.25 -22.36
CA HIS A 883 7.54 9.38 -22.68
C HIS A 883 6.26 10.20 -22.88
N ARG A 884 5.99 11.19 -22.01
CA ARG A 884 4.85 12.10 -22.15
C ARG A 884 4.89 12.89 -23.47
N LEU A 885 6.08 13.37 -23.87
CA LEU A 885 6.25 14.04 -25.16
C LEU A 885 6.02 13.07 -26.33
N THR A 886 6.64 11.89 -26.28
CA THR A 886 6.52 10.83 -27.29
C THR A 886 5.06 10.44 -27.51
N GLN A 887 4.33 10.14 -26.44
CA GLN A 887 2.93 9.74 -26.51
C GLN A 887 2.06 10.85 -27.12
N ARG A 888 2.29 12.11 -26.73
CA ARG A 888 1.50 13.21 -27.27
C ARG A 888 1.79 13.46 -28.76
N ILE A 889 3.05 13.35 -29.20
CA ILE A 889 3.38 13.46 -30.62
C ILE A 889 2.74 12.32 -31.42
N LYS A 890 2.86 11.09 -30.92
CA LYS A 890 2.26 9.91 -31.55
C LYS A 890 0.74 10.06 -31.67
N GLU A 891 0.08 10.49 -30.60
CA GLU A 891 -1.36 10.76 -30.60
C GLU A 891 -1.74 11.81 -31.65
N LEU A 892 -0.99 12.91 -31.77
CA LEU A 892 -1.25 13.95 -32.77
C LEU A 892 -1.01 13.44 -34.20
N ALA A 893 0.01 12.61 -34.41
CA ALA A 893 0.32 12.04 -35.70
C ALA A 893 -0.77 11.04 -36.15
N GLU A 894 -1.09 10.05 -35.32
CA GLU A 894 -2.13 9.04 -35.59
C GLU A 894 -3.50 9.69 -35.82
N ARG A 895 -3.81 10.79 -35.10
CA ARG A 895 -5.08 11.51 -35.23
C ARG A 895 -5.30 12.09 -36.62
N TYR A 896 -4.26 12.56 -37.29
CA TYR A 896 -4.35 13.28 -38.58
C TYR A 896 -3.66 12.56 -39.74
N GLU A 897 -3.17 11.33 -39.52
CA GLU A 897 -2.49 10.53 -40.54
C GLU A 897 -3.47 10.03 -41.60
N SER A 898 -4.57 9.36 -41.18
CA SER A 898 -5.57 8.81 -42.09
C SER A 898 -6.67 9.83 -42.36
N THR A 899 -6.74 10.31 -43.60
CA THR A 899 -7.72 11.32 -43.98
C THR A 899 -9.11 10.71 -44.18
N LEU A 900 -10.16 11.51 -43.96
CA LEU A 900 -11.54 11.07 -44.19
C LEU A 900 -11.79 10.53 -45.61
N PRO A 901 -11.23 11.14 -46.69
CA PRO A 901 -11.31 10.55 -48.03
C PRO A 901 -10.68 9.15 -48.14
N GLU A 902 -9.52 8.92 -47.52
CA GLU A 902 -8.84 7.61 -47.54
C GLU A 902 -9.62 6.56 -46.77
N LEU A 903 -10.17 6.92 -45.61
CA LEU A 903 -11.05 6.05 -44.83
C LEU A 903 -12.33 5.70 -45.59
N THR A 904 -12.91 6.67 -46.31
CA THR A 904 -14.10 6.45 -47.15
C THR A 904 -13.81 5.49 -48.31
N ASN A 905 -12.65 5.64 -48.95
CA ASN A 905 -12.20 4.72 -50.01
C ASN A 905 -11.95 3.32 -49.44
N SER A 906 -11.24 3.22 -48.31
CA SER A 906 -10.96 1.95 -47.64
C SER A 906 -12.23 1.23 -47.20
N LEU A 907 -13.21 1.97 -46.66
CA LEU A 907 -14.51 1.42 -46.29
C LEU A 907 -15.25 0.88 -47.50
N THR A 908 -15.20 1.59 -48.63
CA THR A 908 -15.82 1.17 -49.89
C THR A 908 -15.18 -0.13 -50.39
N ASP A 909 -13.85 -0.21 -50.39
CA ASP A 909 -13.10 -1.41 -50.79
C ASP A 909 -13.36 -2.61 -49.88
N LEU A 910 -13.37 -2.40 -48.56
CA LEU A 910 -13.67 -3.44 -47.59
C LEU A 910 -15.12 -3.90 -47.68
N SER A 911 -16.06 -2.97 -47.87
CA SER A 911 -17.47 -3.30 -48.09
C SER A 911 -17.62 -4.19 -49.32
N ALA A 912 -17.02 -3.81 -50.45
CA ALA A 912 -17.05 -4.61 -51.68
C ALA A 912 -16.45 -6.03 -51.49
N LYS A 913 -15.37 -6.16 -50.70
CA LYS A 913 -14.80 -7.47 -50.34
C LYS A 913 -15.78 -8.30 -49.51
N VAL A 914 -16.36 -7.72 -48.46
CA VAL A 914 -17.34 -8.39 -47.59
C VAL A 914 -18.55 -8.85 -48.40
N GLU A 915 -19.10 -7.98 -49.27
CA GLU A 915 -20.20 -8.36 -50.15
C GLU A 915 -19.84 -9.55 -51.05
N THR A 916 -18.62 -9.56 -51.59
CA THR A 916 -18.11 -10.67 -52.41
C THR A 916 -18.03 -11.98 -51.61
N HIS A 917 -17.57 -11.93 -50.36
CA HIS A 917 -17.52 -13.09 -49.47
C HIS A 917 -18.92 -13.60 -49.10
N LEU A 918 -19.85 -12.70 -48.74
CA LEU A 918 -21.23 -13.07 -48.42
C LEU A 918 -21.95 -13.71 -49.61
N LYS A 919 -21.71 -13.21 -50.83
CA LYS A 919 -22.20 -13.84 -52.08
C LYS A 919 -21.66 -15.27 -52.25
N LYS A 920 -20.37 -15.50 -51.99
CA LYS A 920 -19.77 -16.85 -52.02
C LYS A 920 -20.39 -17.79 -50.97
N MET A 921 -20.84 -17.25 -49.84
CA MET A 921 -21.54 -17.98 -48.78
C MET A 921 -23.03 -18.19 -49.04
N LYS A 922 -23.55 -17.78 -50.20
CA LYS A 922 -24.96 -17.88 -50.60
C LYS A 922 -25.94 -17.06 -49.73
N TYR A 923 -25.47 -16.04 -49.04
CA TYR A 923 -26.35 -15.04 -48.43
C TYR A 923 -26.82 -14.03 -49.49
N THR A 924 -28.12 -13.73 -49.50
CA THR A 924 -28.75 -12.73 -50.37
C THR A 924 -29.43 -11.67 -49.49
N TRP A 925 -29.12 -10.40 -49.70
CA TRP A 925 -29.73 -9.26 -49.02
C TRP A 925 -30.21 -8.21 -50.03
#